data_AF-A0A947S6H2-F1
#
_entry.id   AF-A0A947S6H2-F1
#
_cell.length_a   1.000
_cell.length_b   1.000
_cell.length_c   1.000
_cell.angle_alpha   90.00
_cell.angle_beta   90.00
_cell.angle_gamma   90.00
#
_symmetry.space_group_name_H-M   'P 1'
#
loop_
_entity.id
_entity.type
_entity.pdbx_description
1 polymer ?
#
loop_
_entity_poly.entity_id
_entity_poly.type
_entity_poly.pdbx_seq_one_letter_code
_entity_poly.pdbx_strand_id
1 'polypeptide(L)'
;MPKKLLKTIGFTVISILFSIKSFAGTTPPVTTIIKSPSSPNGKNSWYVSPVTYTLKATDLESGVKEINYRIDGGLWVKKSFGDTLNLAPNPSFETTDAASPINTASWKPNLTDADTTYSRDTINYMAGFSTTSIKIQSTGSVWHAINHIDNFAASTPYNNMNASVWVKTENANSAFFRIYAVEEDEFGVKTYTQIAQSSDISGTNAWTQLSSNFIVNVDDAIGVYIEIGLLGIGSMWIDAVNINNNTVSSSTSFSIASDGYHTVDYYSVDRAGNIEITKSDSIKIDQTPPGNWQDSGAIRGFFGSDHEVYVYTNVSDATSGLSTFTDKFQYTTSRNVGFGVFDNLLGCNSTWLLNQWKPLISPPFFPGVKSAYLLTPKVDFCDSNWKICKIVRFYAEDMAGNFNSKDMCINGPWIRITGKGIVRANNDIDMIAEAYGDNSDGMIEISRSTINFFSTSSDLVTINTPPPPDYNYSKFFDLAPNDKTVITGGSLRTNSGTYISNGNYEILNNTTPSNYGTTTFDQVVFIDGNLRISNNIQTSNASAALFIVSGNVEIAKRVDKVGIAIIADGDFYTAYDINEGEASKTLVLNGFYIANEFIFRRTLQGTQNDKDPAEDFIFEPKYLTKLRDYIGINTVKWLSTE
;
A
#
# COMPACT_ATOMS: atom_id res chain seq x y z
N MET A 1 -0.80 54.88 79.53
CA MET A 1 0.03 54.31 80.62
C MET A 1 -0.82 53.32 81.43
N PRO A 2 -0.24 52.21 81.95
CA PRO A 2 -0.64 50.85 81.53
C PRO A 2 -0.97 49.88 82.69
N LYS A 3 -1.51 48.68 82.39
CA LYS A 3 -0.86 47.38 82.71
C LYS A 3 -1.61 46.15 82.14
N LYS A 4 -0.78 45.21 81.66
CA LYS A 4 -1.04 43.92 80.98
C LYS A 4 -1.55 42.82 81.92
N LEU A 5 -2.13 41.75 81.33
CA LEU A 5 -1.88 40.29 81.50
C LEU A 5 -3.14 39.56 80.98
N LEU A 6 -3.14 38.44 80.24
CA LEU A 6 -2.15 37.50 79.73
C LEU A 6 -2.86 36.76 78.54
N LYS A 7 -2.20 36.58 77.40
CA LYS A 7 -2.68 35.77 76.26
C LYS A 7 -2.41 34.29 76.57
N THR A 8 -3.45 33.46 76.64
CA THR A 8 -3.32 32.00 76.51
C THR A 8 -3.57 31.64 75.06
N ILE A 9 -2.50 31.41 74.30
CA ILE A 9 -2.56 30.83 72.96
C ILE A 9 -2.64 29.31 73.17
N GLY A 10 -3.81 28.72 72.97
CA GLY A 10 -3.93 27.28 72.80
C GLY A 10 -3.25 26.90 71.49
N PHE A 11 -2.07 26.32 71.58
CA PHE A 11 -1.44 25.63 70.45
C PHE A 11 -2.20 24.32 70.23
N THR A 12 -3.18 24.33 69.34
CA THR A 12 -3.70 23.09 68.76
C THR A 12 -2.60 22.54 67.86
N VAL A 13 -1.82 21.61 68.38
CA VAL A 13 -0.91 20.80 67.56
C VAL A 13 -1.80 19.91 66.70
N ILE A 14 -2.14 20.37 65.49
CA ILE A 14 -2.62 19.50 64.43
C ILE A 14 -1.41 18.66 64.00
N SER A 15 -1.26 17.52 64.67
CA SER A 15 -0.40 16.43 64.23
C SER A 15 -0.98 15.86 62.95
N ILE A 16 -0.59 16.42 61.81
CA ILE A 16 -0.77 15.76 60.50
C ILE A 16 0.20 14.58 60.51
N LEU A 17 -0.29 13.44 60.99
CA LEU A 17 0.29 12.15 60.66
C LEU A 17 0.16 12.00 59.14
N PHE A 18 1.21 12.34 58.39
CA PHE A 18 1.38 11.79 57.06
C PHE A 18 1.53 10.28 57.24
N SER A 19 0.40 9.55 57.10
CA SER A 19 0.44 8.11 56.94
C SER A 19 1.15 7.84 55.61
N ILE A 20 2.45 7.54 55.68
CA ILE A 20 3.15 6.93 54.56
C ILE A 20 2.49 5.57 54.40
N LYS A 21 1.52 5.46 53.48
CA LYS A 21 0.99 4.16 53.05
C LYS A 21 2.16 3.40 52.41
N SER A 22 2.84 2.60 53.22
CA SER A 22 3.74 1.55 52.76
C SER A 22 2.89 0.56 51.97
N PHE A 23 3.02 0.55 50.65
CA PHE A 23 2.39 -0.46 49.80
C PHE A 23 3.18 -1.77 49.98
N ALA A 24 2.67 -2.65 50.84
CA ALA A 24 3.24 -3.98 51.06
C ALA A 24 2.74 -4.90 49.94
N GLY A 25 3.59 -5.19 48.97
CA GLY A 25 3.35 -6.19 47.93
C GLY A 25 4.68 -6.75 47.45
N THR A 26 4.75 -8.06 47.24
CA THR A 26 5.99 -8.74 46.79
C THR A 26 5.87 -9.35 45.40
N THR A 27 4.65 -9.39 44.85
CA THR A 27 4.36 -9.93 43.53
C THR A 27 4.11 -8.80 42.53
N PRO A 28 4.70 -8.82 41.32
CA PRO A 28 4.34 -7.89 40.27
C PRO A 28 2.94 -8.14 39.70
N PRO A 29 2.31 -7.16 39.01
CA PRO A 29 1.02 -7.39 38.37
C PRO A 29 1.14 -8.32 37.16
N VAL A 30 -0.01 -8.81 36.71
CA VAL A 30 -0.14 -9.63 35.50
C VAL A 30 -0.95 -8.88 34.45
N THR A 31 -0.36 -8.67 33.27
CA THR A 31 -1.03 -8.07 32.11
C THR A 31 -1.51 -9.12 31.12
N THR A 32 -2.77 -8.98 30.68
CA THR A 32 -3.41 -9.74 29.59
C THR A 32 -3.62 -8.85 28.37
N ILE A 33 -3.63 -9.46 27.18
CA ILE A 33 -3.73 -8.78 25.89
C ILE A 33 -4.93 -9.32 25.12
N ILE A 34 -5.72 -8.41 24.53
CA ILE A 34 -6.84 -8.72 23.64
C ILE A 34 -6.63 -7.95 22.34
N LYS A 35 -6.79 -8.64 21.20
CA LYS A 35 -6.70 -8.06 19.86
C LYS A 35 -8.07 -7.96 19.21
N SER A 36 -8.30 -6.90 18.44
CA SER A 36 -9.44 -6.74 17.55
C SER A 36 -8.95 -6.30 16.17
N PRO A 37 -9.08 -7.13 15.11
CA PRO A 37 -9.66 -8.48 15.14
C PRO A 37 -8.78 -9.48 15.94
N SER A 38 -9.42 -10.50 16.52
CA SER A 38 -8.76 -11.46 17.42
C SER A 38 -7.78 -12.40 16.69
N SER A 39 -7.98 -12.58 15.38
CA SER A 39 -7.11 -13.34 14.49
C SER A 39 -6.87 -12.59 13.18
N PRO A 40 -5.78 -12.88 12.45
CA PRO A 40 -5.56 -12.36 11.10
C PRO A 40 -6.77 -12.57 10.19
N ASN A 41 -7.20 -11.52 9.49
CA ASN A 41 -8.35 -11.52 8.59
C ASN A 41 -7.98 -11.52 7.09
N GLY A 42 -6.68 -11.61 6.79
CA GLY A 42 -6.13 -11.87 5.46
C GLY A 42 -5.55 -13.28 5.33
N LYS A 43 -4.92 -13.56 4.17
CA LYS A 43 -4.23 -14.82 3.89
C LYS A 43 -2.88 -14.89 4.60
N ASN A 44 -2.32 -16.10 4.71
CA ASN A 44 -0.98 -16.36 5.23
C ASN A 44 -0.67 -15.72 6.60
N SER A 45 -1.66 -15.61 7.49
CA SER A 45 -1.55 -14.96 8.81
C SER A 45 -1.30 -13.44 8.77
N TRP A 46 -1.69 -12.75 7.69
CA TRP A 46 -1.68 -11.30 7.62
C TRP A 46 -3.01 -10.70 8.07
N TYR A 47 -2.95 -9.53 8.69
CA TYR A 47 -4.11 -8.67 8.85
C TYR A 47 -4.23 -7.74 7.64
N VAL A 48 -5.44 -7.60 7.10
CA VAL A 48 -5.78 -6.66 6.00
C VAL A 48 -6.59 -5.48 6.52
N SER A 49 -6.51 -5.22 7.83
CA SER A 49 -7.14 -4.09 8.51
C SER A 49 -6.32 -3.70 9.73
N PRO A 50 -6.51 -2.49 10.28
CA PRO A 50 -5.86 -2.08 11.52
C PRO A 50 -6.17 -3.04 12.67
N VAL A 51 -5.21 -3.24 13.56
CA VAL A 51 -5.36 -4.08 14.76
C VAL A 51 -5.38 -3.20 16.00
N THR A 52 -6.44 -3.32 16.79
CA THR A 52 -6.57 -2.67 18.10
C THR A 52 -6.16 -3.61 19.21
N TYR A 53 -5.22 -3.17 20.03
CA TYR A 53 -4.76 -3.83 21.25
C TYR A 53 -5.49 -3.26 22.45
N THR A 54 -5.93 -4.14 23.35
CA THR A 54 -6.40 -3.80 24.69
C THR A 54 -5.56 -4.55 25.71
N LEU A 55 -4.83 -3.82 26.54
CA LEU A 55 -4.06 -4.35 27.65
C LEU A 55 -4.86 -4.18 28.93
N LYS A 56 -4.97 -5.25 29.74
CA LYS A 56 -5.61 -5.23 31.05
C LYS A 56 -4.70 -5.87 32.09
N ALA A 57 -4.34 -5.12 33.11
CA ALA A 57 -3.48 -5.58 34.20
C ALA A 57 -4.28 -5.80 35.48
N THR A 58 -3.84 -6.78 36.29
CA THR A 58 -4.40 -7.07 37.60
C THR A 58 -3.27 -7.31 38.60
N ASP A 59 -3.42 -6.78 39.81
CA ASP A 59 -2.53 -7.00 40.94
C ASP A 59 -3.37 -7.21 42.20
N LEU A 60 -3.09 -8.25 42.98
CA LEU A 60 -3.88 -8.58 44.15
C LEU A 60 -3.46 -7.80 45.40
N GLU A 61 -2.17 -7.52 45.58
CA GLU A 61 -1.64 -7.02 46.86
C GLU A 61 -1.58 -5.49 46.90
N SER A 62 -0.83 -4.89 45.97
CA SER A 62 -0.52 -3.45 46.01
C SER A 62 -1.28 -2.63 44.95
N GLY A 63 -1.96 -3.30 44.02
CA GLY A 63 -2.73 -2.68 42.95
C GLY A 63 -1.84 -2.22 41.79
N VAL A 64 -2.42 -2.10 40.60
CA VAL A 64 -1.68 -1.68 39.40
C VAL A 64 -1.41 -0.17 39.42
N LYS A 65 -0.15 0.25 39.41
CA LYS A 65 0.23 1.66 39.29
C LYS A 65 0.22 2.13 37.85
N GLU A 66 0.76 1.34 36.93
CA GLU A 66 0.86 1.70 35.51
C GLU A 66 0.97 0.48 34.58
N ILE A 67 0.53 0.65 33.35
CA ILE A 67 0.85 -0.21 32.20
C ILE A 67 1.79 0.56 31.29
N ASN A 68 2.88 -0.08 30.89
CA ASN A 68 3.83 0.44 29.90
C ASN A 68 3.75 -0.43 28.64
N TYR A 69 3.68 0.19 27.48
CA TYR A 69 3.74 -0.50 26.18
C TYR A 69 4.58 0.27 25.17
N ARG A 70 5.12 -0.42 24.17
CA ARG A 70 5.77 0.21 23.00
C ARG A 70 5.53 -0.61 21.75
N ILE A 71 5.64 0.05 20.61
CA ILE A 71 5.48 -0.53 19.28
C ILE A 71 6.83 -0.45 18.57
N ASP A 72 7.26 -1.54 17.95
CA ASP A 72 8.44 -1.65 17.07
C ASP A 72 9.75 -1.16 17.72
N GLY A 73 9.93 -1.47 19.01
CA GLY A 73 11.09 -1.04 19.77
C GLY A 73 11.17 0.47 20.03
N GLY A 74 10.09 1.22 19.74
CA GLY A 74 9.98 2.65 20.00
C GLY A 74 9.98 3.03 21.49
N LEU A 75 9.63 4.28 21.76
CA LEU A 75 9.56 4.78 23.14
C LEU A 75 8.42 4.12 23.92
N TRP A 76 8.67 3.86 25.21
CA TRP A 76 7.64 3.38 26.13
C TRP A 76 6.56 4.43 26.35
N VAL A 77 5.32 4.06 26.06
CA VAL A 77 4.12 4.79 26.43
C VAL A 77 3.63 4.29 27.78
N LYS A 78 3.50 5.21 28.73
CA LYS A 78 3.06 4.95 30.10
C LYS A 78 1.61 5.34 30.30
N LYS A 79 0.80 4.43 30.84
CA LYS A 79 -0.55 4.71 31.31
C LYS A 79 -0.65 4.45 32.81
N SER A 80 -0.85 5.49 33.61
CA SER A 80 -0.96 5.40 35.07
C SER A 80 -2.40 5.26 35.57
N PHE A 81 -2.58 4.62 36.71
CA PHE A 81 -3.88 4.35 37.36
C PHE A 81 -3.86 4.80 38.84
N GLY A 82 -4.94 5.44 39.28
CA GLY A 82 -5.03 6.13 40.59
C GLY A 82 -5.67 5.35 41.72
N ASP A 83 -6.65 4.47 41.44
CA ASP A 83 -7.48 3.76 42.45
C ASP A 83 -7.66 2.26 42.12
N THR A 84 -6.56 1.51 42.24
CA THR A 84 -6.45 0.09 41.85
C THR A 84 -6.04 -0.80 43.02
N LEU A 85 -5.88 -0.21 44.21
CA LEU A 85 -5.43 -0.88 45.41
C LEU A 85 -6.51 -1.85 45.90
N ASN A 86 -6.10 -3.07 46.22
CA ASN A 86 -6.94 -3.98 46.97
C ASN A 86 -7.02 -3.50 48.43
N LEU A 87 -8.23 -3.25 48.90
CA LEU A 87 -8.49 -2.76 50.25
C LEU A 87 -8.59 -3.90 51.27
N ALA A 88 -8.64 -5.16 50.84
CA ALA A 88 -8.57 -6.30 51.74
C ALA A 88 -7.16 -6.43 52.33
N PRO A 89 -7.01 -6.52 53.67
CA PRO A 89 -5.71 -6.72 54.29
C PRO A 89 -5.23 -8.16 54.08
N ASN A 90 -3.92 -8.35 53.87
CA ASN A 90 -3.30 -9.68 53.72
C ASN A 90 -4.11 -10.63 52.81
N PRO A 91 -4.41 -10.22 51.56
CA PRO A 91 -5.46 -10.84 50.73
C PRO A 91 -5.15 -12.27 50.27
N SER A 92 -3.87 -12.64 50.25
CA SER A 92 -3.32 -13.97 49.98
C SER A 92 -2.82 -14.67 51.26
N PHE A 93 -3.11 -14.12 52.44
CA PHE A 93 -2.81 -14.71 53.75
C PHE A 93 -1.34 -15.02 54.05
N GLU A 94 -0.39 -14.45 53.31
CA GLU A 94 1.04 -14.73 53.43
C GLU A 94 1.67 -14.23 54.73
N THR A 95 1.11 -13.16 55.30
CA THR A 95 1.66 -12.57 56.52
C THR A 95 1.16 -13.32 57.75
N THR A 96 2.09 -13.86 58.53
CA THR A 96 1.79 -14.54 59.80
C THR A 96 1.67 -13.55 60.95
N ASP A 97 0.88 -13.93 61.96
CA ASP A 97 0.80 -13.21 63.24
C ASP A 97 0.52 -14.22 64.35
N ALA A 98 1.52 -14.50 65.18
CA ALA A 98 1.39 -15.47 66.27
C ALA A 98 0.37 -15.06 67.33
N ALA A 99 -0.05 -13.79 67.38
CA ALA A 99 -1.13 -13.32 68.25
C ALA A 99 -2.53 -13.58 67.65
N SER A 100 -2.62 -13.82 66.33
CA SER A 100 -3.88 -14.18 65.67
C SER A 100 -4.29 -15.62 66.00
N PRO A 101 -5.58 -15.89 66.31
CA PRO A 101 -6.07 -17.25 66.58
C PRO A 101 -5.81 -18.27 65.46
N ILE A 102 -5.54 -17.80 64.23
CA ILE A 102 -5.26 -18.64 63.06
C ILE A 102 -3.85 -18.44 62.50
N ASN A 103 -2.97 -17.77 63.26
CA ASN A 103 -1.60 -17.41 62.87
C ASN A 103 -1.52 -16.59 61.56
N THR A 104 -2.53 -15.76 61.29
CA THR A 104 -2.62 -14.94 60.06
C THR A 104 -2.92 -13.49 60.43
N ALA A 105 -2.06 -12.58 59.98
CA ALA A 105 -2.22 -11.16 60.28
C ALA A 105 -3.55 -10.62 59.73
N SER A 106 -4.21 -9.77 60.50
CA SER A 106 -5.47 -9.08 60.17
C SER A 106 -6.74 -9.94 60.05
N TRP A 107 -6.63 -11.26 60.09
CA TRP A 107 -7.76 -12.18 59.95
C TRP A 107 -7.99 -12.99 61.23
N LYS A 108 -9.25 -13.19 61.61
CA LYS A 108 -9.65 -14.00 62.77
C LYS A 108 -10.95 -14.79 62.52
N PRO A 109 -11.21 -15.86 63.28
CA PRO A 109 -12.49 -16.56 63.26
C PRO A 109 -13.64 -15.67 63.77
N ASN A 110 -14.83 -15.86 63.21
CA ASN A 110 -16.06 -15.26 63.75
C ASN A 110 -16.57 -16.01 65.01
N LEU A 111 -16.28 -17.32 65.08
CA LEU A 111 -16.67 -18.23 66.13
C LEU A 111 -15.53 -19.22 66.39
N THR A 112 -15.31 -19.58 67.65
CA THR A 112 -14.37 -20.64 68.03
C THR A 112 -15.09 -21.60 68.95
N ASP A 113 -15.31 -22.81 68.45
CA ASP A 113 -16.00 -23.90 69.14
C ASP A 113 -15.29 -25.24 68.86
N ALA A 114 -15.82 -26.33 69.43
CA ALA A 114 -15.27 -27.66 69.22
C ALA A 114 -15.57 -28.24 67.83
N ASP A 115 -16.47 -27.62 67.07
CA ASP A 115 -16.99 -28.12 65.81
C ASP A 115 -16.18 -27.62 64.60
N THR A 116 -15.25 -26.67 64.79
CA THR A 116 -14.49 -26.10 63.68
C THR A 116 -13.00 -25.99 63.95
N THR A 117 -12.22 -26.24 62.90
CA THR A 117 -10.80 -25.94 62.84
C THR A 117 -10.51 -24.94 61.73
N TYR A 118 -9.67 -23.96 62.06
CA TYR A 118 -9.18 -22.94 61.14
C TYR A 118 -7.67 -23.07 61.05
N SER A 119 -7.11 -23.15 59.84
CA SER A 119 -5.67 -23.37 59.66
C SER A 119 -5.14 -22.75 58.38
N ARG A 120 -3.86 -22.36 58.37
CA ARG A 120 -3.15 -22.02 57.14
C ARG A 120 -2.81 -23.30 56.40
N ASP A 121 -2.99 -23.31 55.09
CA ASP A 121 -2.65 -24.43 54.20
C ASP A 121 -1.72 -23.94 53.09
N THR A 122 -0.48 -24.42 53.08
CA THR A 122 0.53 -24.10 52.06
C THR A 122 0.64 -25.16 50.97
N ILE A 123 -0.23 -26.18 51.01
CA ILE A 123 -0.30 -27.27 50.02
C ILE A 123 -1.47 -26.99 49.05
N ASN A 124 -2.62 -26.57 49.57
CA ASN A 124 -3.80 -26.23 48.78
C ASN A 124 -4.02 -24.71 48.74
N TYR A 125 -3.44 -24.02 47.75
CA TYR A 125 -3.65 -22.59 47.49
C TYR A 125 -4.06 -22.36 46.02
N MET A 126 -4.50 -21.14 45.69
CA MET A 126 -4.94 -20.80 44.33
C MET A 126 -3.73 -20.48 43.45
N ALA A 127 -3.54 -21.26 42.38
CA ALA A 127 -2.45 -21.05 41.45
C ALA A 127 -2.53 -19.66 40.78
N GLY A 128 -1.40 -18.97 40.69
CA GLY A 128 -1.31 -17.61 40.16
C GLY A 128 -1.26 -16.52 41.25
N PHE A 129 -1.47 -16.89 42.51
CA PHE A 129 -1.20 -16.05 43.68
C PHE A 129 -0.08 -16.67 44.54
N SER A 130 0.18 -16.05 45.69
CA SER A 130 1.16 -16.52 46.66
C SER A 130 0.74 -17.87 47.30
N THR A 131 1.61 -18.49 48.10
CA THR A 131 1.58 -19.92 48.43
C THR A 131 0.73 -20.33 49.64
N THR A 132 -0.12 -19.45 50.18
CA THR A 132 -0.91 -19.71 51.39
C THR A 132 -2.40 -19.53 51.14
N SER A 133 -3.21 -20.46 51.65
CA SER A 133 -4.65 -20.27 51.83
C SER A 133 -5.09 -20.48 53.27
N ILE A 134 -6.34 -20.15 53.59
CA ILE A 134 -6.97 -20.52 54.86
C ILE A 134 -7.97 -21.66 54.65
N LYS A 135 -7.76 -22.78 55.35
CA LYS A 135 -8.71 -23.87 55.44
C LYS A 135 -9.62 -23.69 56.65
N ILE A 136 -10.93 -23.75 56.41
CA ILE A 136 -11.95 -23.95 57.44
C ILE A 136 -12.50 -25.36 57.27
N GLN A 137 -12.52 -26.14 58.35
CA GLN A 137 -13.13 -27.46 58.39
C GLN A 137 -14.14 -27.51 59.54
N SER A 138 -15.43 -27.63 59.21
CA SER A 138 -16.54 -27.65 60.16
C SER A 138 -17.25 -29.01 60.17
N THR A 139 -17.61 -29.45 61.37
CA THR A 139 -18.50 -30.58 61.65
C THR A 139 -19.85 -30.13 62.24
N GLY A 140 -20.04 -28.82 62.43
CA GLY A 140 -21.25 -28.23 63.01
C GLY A 140 -22.29 -27.81 61.97
N SER A 141 -23.45 -27.37 62.44
CA SER A 141 -24.56 -26.89 61.58
C SER A 141 -24.67 -25.35 61.49
N VAL A 142 -23.80 -24.62 62.19
CA VAL A 142 -23.82 -23.15 62.28
C VAL A 142 -22.88 -22.50 61.26
N TRP A 143 -22.80 -21.17 61.28
CA TRP A 143 -21.98 -20.38 60.37
C TRP A 143 -20.55 -20.21 60.94
N HIS A 144 -19.57 -20.81 60.26
CA HIS A 144 -18.16 -20.75 60.62
C HIS A 144 -17.37 -20.02 59.54
N ALA A 145 -16.76 -18.90 59.92
CA ALA A 145 -16.14 -17.97 58.99
C ALA A 145 -14.86 -17.35 59.54
N ILE A 146 -14.07 -16.76 58.65
CA ILE A 146 -13.01 -15.80 58.99
C ILE A 146 -13.42 -14.40 58.54
N ASN A 147 -12.98 -13.39 59.26
CA ASN A 147 -13.17 -11.99 58.89
C ASN A 147 -11.96 -11.14 59.26
N HIS A 148 -11.93 -9.91 58.75
CA HIS A 148 -10.92 -8.91 59.07
C HIS A 148 -11.52 -7.66 59.72
N ILE A 149 -12.56 -7.85 60.57
CA ILE A 149 -13.36 -6.77 61.16
C ILE A 149 -12.52 -5.70 61.88
N ASP A 150 -11.40 -6.07 62.50
CA ASP A 150 -10.50 -5.13 63.21
C ASP A 150 -9.66 -4.27 62.24
N ASN A 151 -9.52 -4.72 60.98
CA ASN A 151 -8.76 -4.07 59.91
C ASN A 151 -9.66 -3.90 58.68
N PHE A 152 -10.83 -3.30 58.87
CA PHE A 152 -11.81 -3.10 57.78
C PHE A 152 -11.26 -2.17 56.68
N ALA A 153 -11.74 -2.36 55.46
CA ALA A 153 -11.43 -1.54 54.30
C ALA A 153 -12.14 -0.18 54.43
N ALA A 154 -11.37 0.92 54.49
CA ALA A 154 -11.96 2.26 54.55
C ALA A 154 -12.82 2.54 53.31
N SER A 155 -14.03 3.06 53.53
CA SER A 155 -14.97 3.44 52.48
C SER A 155 -15.92 4.53 53.01
N THR A 156 -16.56 5.25 52.11
CA THR A 156 -17.58 6.26 52.43
C THR A 156 -18.98 5.74 52.10
N PRO A 157 -20.03 6.31 52.73
CA PRO A 157 -21.42 6.01 52.42
C PRO A 157 -21.70 6.10 50.92
N TYR A 158 -22.55 5.20 50.43
CA TYR A 158 -23.05 5.11 49.06
C TYR A 158 -21.99 4.84 47.97
N ASN A 159 -20.78 4.44 48.34
CA ASN A 159 -19.77 3.99 47.39
C ASN A 159 -20.18 2.68 46.70
N ASN A 160 -20.02 2.63 45.37
CA ASN A 160 -20.13 1.41 44.58
C ASN A 160 -18.83 0.61 44.68
N MET A 161 -18.90 -0.59 45.22
CA MET A 161 -17.73 -1.44 45.47
C MET A 161 -17.94 -2.84 44.91
N ASN A 162 -16.84 -3.57 44.74
CA ASN A 162 -16.84 -4.98 44.41
C ASN A 162 -15.98 -5.73 45.43
N ALA A 163 -16.45 -6.93 45.80
CA ALA A 163 -15.64 -7.88 46.53
C ALA A 163 -15.61 -9.20 45.78
N SER A 164 -14.47 -9.89 45.84
CA SER A 164 -14.33 -11.25 45.33
C SER A 164 -13.37 -12.08 46.16
N VAL A 165 -13.50 -13.40 46.09
CA VAL A 165 -12.65 -14.34 46.80
C VAL A 165 -12.59 -15.64 46.01
N TRP A 166 -11.42 -16.26 45.94
CA TRP A 166 -11.29 -17.62 45.43
C TRP A 166 -11.56 -18.62 46.56
N VAL A 167 -12.44 -19.58 46.30
CA VAL A 167 -12.77 -20.63 47.25
C VAL A 167 -12.68 -22.01 46.60
N LYS A 168 -12.17 -22.99 47.33
CA LYS A 168 -12.25 -24.41 46.98
C LYS A 168 -13.06 -25.10 48.07
N THR A 169 -13.92 -26.05 47.73
CA THR A 169 -14.74 -26.75 48.73
C THR A 169 -14.61 -28.25 48.61
N GLU A 170 -14.80 -28.94 49.73
CA GLU A 170 -14.89 -30.40 49.81
C GLU A 170 -16.04 -30.77 50.73
N ASN A 171 -17.07 -31.42 50.16
CA ASN A 171 -18.29 -31.82 50.86
C ASN A 171 -18.93 -30.68 51.68
N ALA A 172 -18.84 -29.43 51.20
CA ALA A 172 -19.37 -28.27 51.91
C ALA A 172 -20.87 -28.13 51.70
N ASN A 173 -21.63 -27.88 52.77
CA ASN A 173 -23.07 -27.65 52.66
C ASN A 173 -23.40 -26.36 51.89
N SER A 174 -22.85 -25.22 52.31
CA SER A 174 -23.03 -23.93 51.64
C SER A 174 -21.89 -22.99 52.02
N ALA A 175 -21.05 -22.61 51.06
CA ALA A 175 -19.90 -21.73 51.26
C ALA A 175 -20.11 -20.42 50.48
N PHE A 176 -19.94 -19.29 51.15
CA PHE A 176 -20.15 -17.95 50.58
C PHE A 176 -19.40 -16.89 51.40
N PHE A 177 -19.54 -15.62 51.02
CA PHE A 177 -19.12 -14.51 51.87
C PHE A 177 -20.22 -13.48 52.06
N ARG A 178 -20.15 -12.75 53.17
CA ARG A 178 -20.98 -11.61 53.51
C ARG A 178 -20.12 -10.36 53.58
N ILE A 179 -20.71 -9.22 53.27
CA ILE A 179 -20.08 -7.91 53.39
C ILE A 179 -20.85 -7.12 54.43
N TYR A 180 -20.11 -6.54 55.36
CA TYR A 180 -20.65 -5.70 56.42
C TYR A 180 -20.11 -4.28 56.29
N ALA A 181 -20.99 -3.30 56.38
CA ALA A 181 -20.61 -1.91 56.65
C ALA A 181 -20.23 -1.77 58.12
N VAL A 182 -19.20 -0.97 58.38
CA VAL A 182 -18.77 -0.56 59.72
C VAL A 182 -19.22 0.87 59.93
N GLU A 183 -20.01 1.10 60.96
CA GLU A 183 -20.42 2.42 61.45
C GLU A 183 -19.68 2.69 62.76
N GLU A 184 -19.41 3.95 63.06
CA GLU A 184 -18.83 4.37 64.34
C GLU A 184 -19.60 5.57 64.87
N ASP A 185 -20.14 5.46 66.08
CA ASP A 185 -20.86 6.56 66.72
C ASP A 185 -19.92 7.63 67.28
N GLU A 186 -20.48 8.74 67.77
CA GLU A 186 -19.72 9.86 68.35
C GLU A 186 -18.85 9.47 69.57
N PHE A 187 -19.07 8.29 70.16
CA PHE A 187 -18.33 7.75 71.29
C PHE A 187 -17.31 6.67 70.90
N GLY A 188 -17.15 6.38 69.61
CA GLY A 188 -16.23 5.38 69.08
C GLY A 188 -16.75 3.94 69.15
N VAL A 189 -18.05 3.74 69.42
CA VAL A 189 -18.68 2.42 69.44
C VAL A 189 -19.00 2.02 68.01
N LYS A 190 -18.55 0.82 67.62
CA LYS A 190 -18.74 0.30 66.26
C LYS A 190 -19.96 -0.59 66.16
N THR A 191 -20.79 -0.36 65.13
CA THR A 191 -21.87 -1.27 64.72
C THR A 191 -21.60 -1.84 63.33
N TYR A 192 -22.16 -3.02 63.07
CA TYR A 192 -21.87 -3.79 61.87
C TYR A 192 -23.17 -4.21 61.18
N THR A 193 -23.38 -3.70 59.97
CA THR A 193 -24.62 -3.92 59.20
C THR A 193 -24.30 -4.75 57.96
N GLN A 194 -24.91 -5.93 57.80
CA GLN A 194 -24.73 -6.71 56.58
C GLN A 194 -25.37 -6.00 55.39
N ILE A 195 -24.58 -5.68 54.37
CA ILE A 195 -25.02 -4.92 53.19
C ILE A 195 -25.05 -5.76 51.90
N ALA A 196 -24.30 -6.86 51.86
CA ALA A 196 -24.30 -7.77 50.70
C ALA A 196 -23.89 -9.19 51.06
N GLN A 197 -24.13 -10.11 50.13
CA GLN A 197 -23.68 -11.49 50.17
C GLN A 197 -23.32 -11.93 48.74
N SER A 198 -22.37 -12.86 48.60
CA SER A 198 -22.18 -13.57 47.33
C SER A 198 -23.25 -14.64 47.11
N SER A 199 -23.31 -15.17 45.90
CA SER A 199 -23.89 -16.51 45.69
C SER A 199 -23.13 -17.54 46.53
N ASP A 200 -23.82 -18.60 46.94
CA ASP A 200 -23.21 -19.74 47.62
C ASP A 200 -22.90 -20.88 46.66
N ILE A 201 -21.91 -21.69 47.06
CA ILE A 201 -21.55 -22.94 46.40
C ILE A 201 -21.60 -24.09 47.41
N SER A 202 -22.01 -25.27 46.94
CA SER A 202 -22.13 -26.48 47.76
C SER A 202 -21.43 -27.68 47.10
N GLY A 203 -21.19 -28.73 47.87
CA GLY A 203 -20.48 -29.92 47.45
C GLY A 203 -18.96 -29.73 47.33
N THR A 204 -18.35 -30.49 46.42
CA THR A 204 -16.91 -30.48 46.17
C THR A 204 -16.63 -29.74 44.87
N ASN A 205 -15.93 -28.60 44.98
CA ASN A 205 -15.62 -27.73 43.85
C ASN A 205 -14.12 -27.47 43.80
N ALA A 206 -13.59 -27.39 42.58
CA ALA A 206 -12.28 -26.79 42.35
C ALA A 206 -12.33 -25.29 42.73
N TRP A 207 -11.16 -24.64 42.76
CA TRP A 207 -11.07 -23.21 42.98
C TRP A 207 -12.04 -22.44 42.07
N THR A 208 -12.97 -21.75 42.70
CA THR A 208 -14.07 -21.01 42.07
C THR A 208 -14.09 -19.62 42.67
N GLN A 209 -14.15 -18.58 41.83
CA GLN A 209 -14.23 -17.22 42.32
C GLN A 209 -15.68 -16.86 42.64
N LEU A 210 -15.94 -16.47 43.89
CA LEU A 210 -17.18 -15.81 44.28
C LEU A 210 -16.98 -14.30 44.16
N SER A 211 -18.00 -13.58 43.70
CA SER A 211 -17.95 -12.12 43.60
C SER A 211 -19.30 -11.49 43.90
N SER A 212 -19.29 -10.26 44.39
CA SER A 212 -20.50 -9.47 44.65
C SER A 212 -20.20 -7.99 44.44
N ASN A 213 -21.05 -7.33 43.65
CA ASN A 213 -21.10 -5.88 43.55
C ASN A 213 -22.06 -5.36 44.62
N PHE A 214 -21.69 -4.29 45.31
CA PHE A 214 -22.48 -3.76 46.41
C PHE A 214 -22.36 -2.25 46.53
N ILE A 215 -23.30 -1.65 47.26
CA ILE A 215 -23.31 -0.24 47.61
C ILE A 215 -23.18 -0.18 49.13
N VAL A 216 -22.33 0.70 49.66
CA VAL A 216 -22.22 0.95 51.11
C VAL A 216 -23.43 1.79 51.57
N ASN A 217 -24.62 1.20 51.56
CA ASN A 217 -25.92 1.84 51.76
C ASN A 217 -26.23 2.13 53.25
N VAL A 218 -25.26 2.70 53.95
CA VAL A 218 -25.32 3.00 55.39
C VAL A 218 -24.74 4.41 55.59
N ASP A 219 -25.53 5.29 56.20
CA ASP A 219 -25.30 6.75 56.23
C ASP A 219 -24.01 7.17 56.94
N ASP A 220 -23.63 6.48 58.02
CA ASP A 220 -22.45 6.80 58.84
C ASP A 220 -21.33 5.75 58.68
N ALA A 221 -21.29 5.07 57.53
CA ALA A 221 -20.29 4.05 57.27
C ALA A 221 -18.87 4.65 57.15
N ILE A 222 -17.94 4.11 57.93
CA ILE A 222 -16.50 4.43 57.87
C ILE A 222 -15.68 3.38 57.10
N GLY A 223 -16.30 2.26 56.74
CA GLY A 223 -15.69 1.23 55.92
C GLY A 223 -16.49 -0.05 55.82
N VAL A 224 -15.86 -1.08 55.27
CA VAL A 224 -16.47 -2.39 55.06
C VAL A 224 -15.50 -3.52 55.40
N TYR A 225 -16.00 -4.65 55.88
CA TYR A 225 -15.22 -5.88 55.96
C TYR A 225 -15.96 -7.05 55.33
N ILE A 226 -15.20 -8.05 54.91
CA ILE A 226 -15.73 -9.31 54.38
C ILE A 226 -15.64 -10.40 55.44
N GLU A 227 -16.69 -11.21 55.52
CA GLU A 227 -16.73 -12.43 56.32
C GLU A 227 -16.96 -13.62 55.40
N ILE A 228 -16.00 -14.55 55.36
CA ILE A 228 -15.94 -15.63 54.38
C ILE A 228 -16.01 -16.96 55.14
N GLY A 229 -16.98 -17.81 54.82
CA GLY A 229 -17.22 -19.00 55.61
C GLY A 229 -18.15 -20.02 54.99
N LEU A 230 -18.45 -21.05 55.78
CA LEU A 230 -19.39 -22.10 55.45
C LEU A 230 -20.52 -22.17 56.48
N LEU A 231 -21.73 -22.42 55.98
CA LEU A 231 -22.91 -22.75 56.78
C LEU A 231 -23.11 -24.26 56.75
N GLY A 232 -22.85 -24.92 57.88
CA GLY A 232 -22.96 -26.37 58.01
C GLY A 232 -21.64 -27.11 57.83
N ILE A 233 -21.72 -28.42 57.56
CA ILE A 233 -20.58 -29.33 57.54
C ILE A 233 -19.75 -29.21 56.26
N GLY A 234 -18.46 -29.54 56.35
CA GLY A 234 -17.55 -29.70 55.21
C GLY A 234 -16.23 -28.94 55.38
N SER A 235 -15.45 -28.85 54.30
CA SER A 235 -14.22 -28.07 54.25
C SER A 235 -14.26 -27.01 53.16
N MET A 236 -13.66 -25.85 53.41
CA MET A 236 -13.39 -24.84 52.41
C MET A 236 -11.96 -24.31 52.55
N TRP A 237 -11.35 -23.94 51.42
CA TRP A 237 -10.12 -23.17 51.36
C TRP A 237 -10.43 -21.80 50.77
N ILE A 238 -9.77 -20.77 51.30
CA ILE A 238 -9.99 -19.37 50.98
C ILE A 238 -8.66 -18.77 50.54
N ASP A 239 -8.65 -18.08 49.40
CA ASP A 239 -7.48 -17.40 48.87
C ASP A 239 -7.89 -16.16 48.04
N ALA A 240 -6.94 -15.25 47.81
CA ALA A 240 -7.05 -14.11 46.92
C ALA A 240 -8.30 -13.24 47.14
N VAL A 241 -8.48 -12.79 48.38
CA VAL A 241 -9.55 -11.88 48.77
C VAL A 241 -9.32 -10.51 48.14
N ASN A 242 -10.33 -9.97 47.46
CA ASN A 242 -10.28 -8.65 46.88
C ASN A 242 -11.46 -7.79 47.33
N ILE A 243 -11.18 -6.55 47.73
CA ILE A 243 -12.17 -5.50 47.95
C ILE A 243 -11.67 -4.27 47.20
N ASN A 244 -12.46 -3.76 46.25
CA ASN A 244 -12.07 -2.61 45.45
C ASN A 244 -13.26 -1.66 45.20
N ASN A 245 -12.96 -0.47 44.71
CA ASN A 245 -13.97 0.44 44.18
C ASN A 245 -14.33 0.01 42.75
N ASN A 246 -15.61 -0.22 42.46
CA ASN A 246 -16.10 -0.83 41.21
C ASN A 246 -15.94 0.07 39.97
N THR A 247 -15.29 1.22 40.10
CA THR A 247 -15.21 2.27 39.07
C THR A 247 -13.92 2.24 38.24
N VAL A 248 -12.91 1.41 38.59
CA VAL A 248 -11.61 1.44 37.91
C VAL A 248 -11.17 0.07 37.41
N SER A 249 -11.00 -0.04 36.08
CA SER A 249 -10.26 -1.14 35.46
C SER A 249 -8.90 -0.63 34.99
N SER A 250 -7.84 -1.34 35.36
CA SER A 250 -6.47 -1.03 34.91
C SER A 250 -6.29 -1.49 33.46
N SER A 251 -6.90 -0.76 32.53
CA SER A 251 -6.88 -1.08 31.10
C SER A 251 -6.49 0.11 30.22
N THR A 252 -5.87 -0.18 29.09
CA THR A 252 -5.53 0.80 28.05
C THR A 252 -5.66 0.18 26.67
N SER A 253 -6.00 1.00 25.67
CA SER A 253 -6.09 0.56 24.28
C SER A 253 -5.32 1.48 23.33
N PHE A 254 -4.88 0.90 22.22
CA PHE A 254 -4.20 1.59 21.11
C PHE A 254 -4.34 0.76 19.82
N SER A 255 -4.11 1.37 18.66
CA SER A 255 -4.26 0.70 17.36
C SER A 255 -2.99 0.82 16.53
N ILE A 256 -2.70 -0.23 15.77
CA ILE A 256 -1.65 -0.27 14.74
C ILE A 256 -2.35 -0.36 13.39
N ALA A 257 -2.13 0.66 12.55
CA ALA A 257 -2.80 0.80 11.26
C ALA A 257 -1.84 0.87 10.07
N SER A 258 -0.54 0.98 10.32
CA SER A 258 0.48 0.93 9.27
C SER A 258 0.66 -0.49 8.76
N ASP A 259 1.04 -0.59 7.50
CA ASP A 259 1.50 -1.85 6.91
C ASP A 259 2.92 -2.18 7.40
N GLY A 260 3.22 -3.47 7.51
CA GLY A 260 4.52 -3.98 7.93
C GLY A 260 4.44 -5.09 8.99
N TYR A 261 5.61 -5.44 9.49
CA TYR A 261 5.76 -6.33 10.64
C TYR A 261 5.81 -5.49 11.90
N HIS A 262 4.98 -5.82 12.87
CA HIS A 262 4.89 -5.08 14.11
C HIS A 262 5.13 -5.96 15.33
N THR A 263 5.82 -5.40 16.32
CA THR A 263 6.04 -6.03 17.62
C THR A 263 5.55 -5.09 18.71
N VAL A 264 4.72 -5.63 19.60
CA VAL A 264 4.18 -4.94 20.78
C VAL A 264 4.82 -5.52 22.02
N ASP A 265 5.63 -4.72 22.70
CA ASP A 265 6.16 -5.07 24.02
C ASP A 265 5.34 -4.37 25.11
N TYR A 266 5.05 -5.06 26.20
CA TYR A 266 4.28 -4.51 27.31
C TYR A 266 4.64 -5.14 28.66
N TYR A 267 4.49 -4.35 29.73
CA TYR A 267 4.58 -4.78 31.12
C TYR A 267 3.80 -3.82 32.01
N SER A 268 3.57 -4.22 33.25
CA SER A 268 2.92 -3.39 34.26
C SER A 268 3.79 -3.23 35.51
N VAL A 269 3.52 -2.17 36.27
CA VAL A 269 4.19 -1.87 37.54
C VAL A 269 3.12 -1.69 38.60
N ASP A 270 3.34 -2.24 39.78
CA ASP A 270 2.45 -2.09 40.92
C ASP A 270 2.78 -0.84 41.77
N ARG A 271 2.09 -0.63 42.89
CA ARG A 271 2.35 0.51 43.78
C ARG A 271 3.53 0.29 44.73
N ALA A 272 3.91 -0.95 44.98
CA ALA A 272 5.10 -1.32 45.75
C ALA A 272 6.40 -1.14 44.94
N GLY A 273 6.30 -0.97 43.62
CA GLY A 273 7.43 -0.82 42.69
C GLY A 273 7.86 -2.13 42.02
N ASN A 274 7.11 -3.22 42.18
CA ASN A 274 7.34 -4.48 41.50
C ASN A 274 6.99 -4.35 40.01
N ILE A 275 7.87 -4.86 39.15
CA ILE A 275 7.77 -4.74 37.70
C ILE A 275 7.54 -6.12 37.09
N GLU A 276 6.49 -6.23 36.27
CA GLU A 276 6.20 -7.44 35.51
C GLU A 276 7.31 -7.72 34.48
N ILE A 277 7.64 -8.99 34.25
CA ILE A 277 8.52 -9.38 33.15
C ILE A 277 7.88 -8.95 31.82
N THR A 278 8.63 -8.26 30.97
CA THR A 278 8.14 -7.78 29.67
C THR A 278 7.65 -8.93 28.79
N LYS A 279 6.41 -8.78 28.31
CA LYS A 279 5.77 -9.67 27.34
C LYS A 279 5.83 -9.04 25.95
N SER A 280 5.77 -9.88 24.91
CA SER A 280 5.85 -9.46 23.52
C SER A 280 4.83 -10.21 22.66
N ASP A 281 4.16 -9.51 21.75
CA ASP A 281 3.27 -10.06 20.72
C ASP A 281 3.68 -9.50 19.35
N SER A 282 3.68 -10.35 18.32
CA SER A 282 4.05 -9.94 16.96
C SER A 282 2.91 -10.18 15.99
N ILE A 283 2.68 -9.21 15.12
CA ILE A 283 1.69 -9.27 14.04
C ILE A 283 2.30 -8.75 12.74
N LYS A 284 1.59 -8.98 11.64
CA LYS A 284 1.93 -8.44 10.33
C LYS A 284 0.67 -7.93 9.65
N ILE A 285 0.73 -6.70 9.15
CA ILE A 285 -0.38 -5.97 8.55
C ILE A 285 -0.02 -5.64 7.12
N ASP A 286 -0.90 -5.92 6.18
CA ASP A 286 -0.79 -5.44 4.81
C ASP A 286 -2.19 -5.18 4.25
N GLN A 287 -2.51 -3.90 4.11
CA GLN A 287 -3.78 -3.42 3.58
C GLN A 287 -3.67 -2.98 2.12
N THR A 288 -2.44 -2.88 1.60
CA THR A 288 -2.17 -2.24 0.32
C THR A 288 -2.07 -3.31 -0.76
N PRO A 289 -3.01 -3.36 -1.73
CA PRO A 289 -2.89 -4.32 -2.81
C PRO A 289 -1.72 -4.00 -3.75
N PRO A 290 -1.25 -4.98 -4.55
CA PRO A 290 -0.24 -4.75 -5.58
C PRO A 290 -0.69 -3.65 -6.55
N GLY A 291 0.22 -2.78 -6.99
CA GLY A 291 -0.25 -1.63 -7.77
C GLY A 291 0.77 -0.76 -8.47
N ASN A 292 2.06 -0.79 -8.12
CA ASN A 292 3.06 0.01 -8.82
C ASN A 292 3.44 -0.69 -10.14
N TRP A 293 2.53 -0.57 -11.10
CA TRP A 293 2.62 -1.12 -12.46
C TRP A 293 3.52 -0.23 -13.33
N GLN A 294 4.54 -0.82 -13.93
CA GLN A 294 5.55 -0.13 -14.75
C GLN A 294 5.99 -1.00 -15.93
N ASP A 295 6.92 -0.50 -16.74
CA ASP A 295 7.57 -1.24 -17.85
C ASP A 295 6.58 -2.09 -18.65
N SER A 296 5.55 -1.44 -19.21
CA SER A 296 4.42 -2.12 -19.81
C SER A 296 4.38 -1.90 -21.32
N GLY A 297 4.14 -2.97 -22.08
CA GLY A 297 4.24 -2.93 -23.53
C GLY A 297 3.44 -4.02 -24.27
N ALA A 298 3.48 -3.94 -25.59
CA ALA A 298 3.01 -5.00 -26.48
C ALA A 298 4.04 -5.25 -27.59
N ILE A 299 4.15 -6.50 -28.01
CA ILE A 299 5.17 -7.00 -28.94
C ILE A 299 4.48 -7.90 -29.97
N ARG A 300 4.73 -7.70 -31.27
CA ARG A 300 4.28 -8.63 -32.32
C ARG A 300 5.18 -9.87 -32.38
N GLY A 301 4.61 -11.01 -32.75
CA GLY A 301 5.34 -12.27 -32.99
C GLY A 301 5.90 -12.39 -34.42
N PHE A 302 6.90 -13.26 -34.63
CA PHE A 302 7.60 -13.47 -35.91
C PHE A 302 6.68 -14.07 -36.98
N PHE A 303 5.83 -14.96 -36.50
CA PHE A 303 4.82 -15.67 -37.25
C PHE A 303 3.46 -15.29 -36.69
N GLY A 304 2.47 -15.20 -37.55
CA GLY A 304 1.12 -14.79 -37.19
C GLY A 304 0.68 -13.57 -37.98
N SER A 305 -0.57 -13.20 -37.80
CA SER A 305 -1.08 -11.96 -38.37
C SER A 305 -0.60 -10.73 -37.57
N ASP A 306 -0.82 -9.55 -38.14
CA ASP A 306 -0.59 -8.28 -37.47
C ASP A 306 -1.52 -8.06 -36.26
N HIS A 307 -2.59 -8.85 -36.10
CA HIS A 307 -3.52 -8.83 -34.97
C HIS A 307 -3.17 -9.83 -33.85
N GLU A 308 -1.98 -10.45 -33.91
CA GLU A 308 -1.44 -11.34 -32.88
C GLU A 308 -0.30 -10.69 -32.10
N VAL A 309 -0.47 -10.47 -30.79
CA VAL A 309 0.55 -9.80 -29.94
C VAL A 309 0.75 -10.47 -28.58
N TYR A 310 1.95 -10.32 -28.03
CA TYR A 310 2.26 -10.51 -26.62
C TYR A 310 2.08 -9.17 -25.90
N VAL A 311 1.60 -9.19 -24.66
CA VAL A 311 1.47 -8.00 -23.82
C VAL A 311 2.19 -8.24 -22.50
N TYR A 312 2.87 -7.22 -22.01
CA TYR A 312 3.67 -7.32 -20.80
C TYR A 312 3.52 -6.12 -19.88
N THR A 313 3.82 -6.33 -18.60
CA THR A 313 3.88 -5.30 -17.55
C THR A 313 4.73 -5.80 -16.40
N ASN A 314 5.21 -4.90 -15.54
CA ASN A 314 5.85 -5.25 -14.28
C ASN A 314 5.00 -4.72 -13.13
N VAL A 315 4.74 -5.55 -12.10
CA VAL A 315 3.98 -5.16 -10.90
C VAL A 315 4.85 -5.34 -9.67
N SER A 316 4.61 -4.52 -8.66
CA SER A 316 5.29 -4.63 -7.37
C SER A 316 4.33 -4.52 -6.19
N ASP A 317 4.76 -5.18 -5.10
CA ASP A 317 4.16 -5.10 -3.77
C ASP A 317 5.27 -5.04 -2.73
N ALA A 318 5.29 -3.97 -1.92
CA ALA A 318 6.40 -3.69 -1.01
C ALA A 318 6.26 -4.41 0.34
N THR A 319 5.04 -4.68 0.82
CA THR A 319 4.78 -5.10 2.19
C THR A 319 4.78 -6.62 2.34
N SER A 320 3.77 -7.32 1.82
CA SER A 320 3.69 -8.78 1.91
C SER A 320 4.33 -9.50 0.72
N GLY A 321 4.56 -8.78 -0.38
CA GLY A 321 5.06 -9.32 -1.65
C GLY A 321 3.97 -10.01 -2.45
N LEU A 322 4.29 -10.43 -3.67
CA LEU A 322 3.34 -11.03 -4.60
C LEU A 322 3.04 -12.50 -4.25
N SER A 323 1.77 -12.86 -4.34
CA SER A 323 1.26 -14.23 -4.28
C SER A 323 1.35 -14.90 -5.64
N THR A 324 1.49 -16.22 -5.66
CA THR A 324 1.53 -17.04 -6.89
C THR A 324 0.27 -16.94 -7.75
N PHE A 325 -0.82 -16.38 -7.21
CA PHE A 325 -2.04 -16.06 -7.98
C PHE A 325 -1.90 -14.78 -8.85
N THR A 326 -0.75 -14.12 -8.85
CA THR A 326 -0.37 -13.04 -9.77
C THR A 326 0.08 -13.62 -11.12
N ASP A 327 -0.78 -14.41 -11.76
CA ASP A 327 -0.38 -15.27 -12.88
C ASP A 327 -1.42 -15.30 -14.00
N LYS A 328 -2.34 -14.33 -14.05
CA LYS A 328 -3.48 -14.41 -14.97
C LYS A 328 -3.84 -13.10 -15.64
N PHE A 329 -4.41 -13.24 -16.84
CA PHE A 329 -4.90 -12.15 -17.64
C PHE A 329 -6.24 -12.49 -18.32
N GLN A 330 -6.92 -11.44 -18.78
CA GLN A 330 -8.06 -11.51 -19.69
C GLN A 330 -8.01 -10.30 -20.62
N TYR A 331 -8.79 -10.29 -21.69
CA TYR A 331 -8.73 -9.22 -22.69
C TYR A 331 -10.09 -8.94 -23.32
N THR A 332 -10.15 -7.89 -24.12
CA THR A 332 -11.28 -7.55 -24.99
C THR A 332 -10.85 -7.60 -26.46
N THR A 333 -11.83 -7.78 -27.34
CA THR A 333 -11.63 -7.69 -28.81
C THR A 333 -12.71 -6.78 -29.39
N SER A 334 -12.60 -6.36 -30.65
CA SER A 334 -13.67 -5.58 -31.29
C SER A 334 -15.00 -6.34 -31.34
N ARG A 335 -14.94 -7.67 -31.41
CA ARG A 335 -16.10 -8.56 -31.48
C ARG A 335 -16.69 -8.85 -30.09
N ASN A 336 -15.86 -8.79 -29.04
CA ASN A 336 -16.24 -9.10 -27.66
C ASN A 336 -15.76 -7.97 -26.73
N VAL A 337 -16.68 -7.05 -26.43
CA VAL A 337 -16.40 -5.87 -25.60
C VAL A 337 -16.34 -6.16 -24.09
N GLY A 338 -16.90 -7.29 -23.65
CA GLY A 338 -16.77 -7.76 -22.27
C GLY A 338 -15.49 -8.54 -22.07
N PHE A 339 -14.81 -8.39 -20.93
CA PHE A 339 -13.57 -9.11 -20.65
C PHE A 339 -13.77 -10.63 -20.65
N GLY A 340 -12.80 -11.33 -21.21
CA GLY A 340 -12.77 -12.78 -21.27
C GLY A 340 -11.55 -13.27 -22.03
N VAL A 341 -11.65 -14.48 -22.56
CA VAL A 341 -10.58 -15.13 -23.30
C VAL A 341 -11.18 -16.05 -24.36
N PHE A 342 -10.51 -16.19 -25.51
CA PHE A 342 -10.79 -17.31 -26.40
C PHE A 342 -10.24 -18.61 -25.80
N ASP A 343 -10.94 -19.73 -26.04
CA ASP A 343 -10.45 -21.04 -25.58
C ASP A 343 -9.10 -21.39 -26.22
N ASN A 344 -8.98 -21.11 -27.53
CA ASN A 344 -7.71 -21.05 -28.25
C ASN A 344 -7.33 -19.57 -28.47
N LEU A 345 -6.28 -19.11 -27.79
CA LEU A 345 -5.81 -17.72 -27.84
C LEU A 345 -5.38 -17.25 -29.24
N LEU A 346 -5.11 -18.17 -30.18
CA LEU A 346 -4.75 -17.87 -31.58
C LEU A 346 -5.87 -18.25 -32.57
N GLY A 347 -7.07 -18.54 -32.07
CA GLY A 347 -8.18 -19.01 -32.89
C GLY A 347 -9.43 -18.20 -32.62
N CYS A 348 -9.64 -17.13 -33.37
CA CYS A 348 -10.82 -16.26 -33.24
C CYS A 348 -12.17 -16.90 -33.60
N ASN A 349 -12.16 -18.11 -34.16
CA ASN A 349 -13.36 -18.92 -34.38
C ASN A 349 -13.65 -19.84 -33.18
N SER A 350 -12.77 -19.90 -32.18
CA SER A 350 -13.00 -20.66 -30.95
C SER A 350 -14.02 -19.96 -30.04
N THR A 351 -14.50 -20.68 -29.04
CA THR A 351 -15.49 -20.17 -28.11
C THR A 351 -14.92 -19.02 -27.27
N TRP A 352 -15.66 -17.90 -27.21
CA TRP A 352 -15.37 -16.82 -26.28
C TRP A 352 -15.88 -17.18 -24.88
N LEU A 353 -14.97 -17.19 -23.90
CA LEU A 353 -15.27 -17.49 -22.51
C LEU A 353 -15.32 -16.20 -21.70
N LEU A 354 -16.53 -15.70 -21.46
CA LEU A 354 -16.76 -14.44 -20.75
C LEU A 354 -16.29 -14.52 -19.28
N ASN A 355 -15.58 -13.49 -18.82
CA ASN A 355 -15.02 -13.33 -17.47
C ASN A 355 -14.09 -14.48 -17.01
N GLN A 356 -13.60 -15.28 -17.95
CA GLN A 356 -12.61 -16.31 -17.66
C GLN A 356 -11.20 -15.73 -17.78
N TRP A 357 -10.29 -16.27 -16.97
CA TRP A 357 -8.89 -15.88 -16.94
C TRP A 357 -8.02 -16.98 -17.55
N LYS A 358 -6.92 -16.60 -18.23
CA LYS A 358 -5.89 -17.55 -18.69
C LYS A 358 -4.56 -17.25 -18.01
N PRO A 359 -3.70 -18.27 -17.85
CA PRO A 359 -2.39 -18.09 -17.23
C PRO A 359 -1.47 -17.26 -18.13
N LEU A 360 -0.57 -16.51 -17.49
CA LEU A 360 0.57 -15.85 -18.10
C LEU A 360 1.67 -16.88 -18.44
N ILE A 361 2.61 -16.50 -19.31
CA ILE A 361 3.82 -17.30 -19.61
C ILE A 361 5.06 -16.83 -18.83
N SER A 362 4.97 -15.72 -18.11
CA SER A 362 6.03 -15.26 -17.21
C SER A 362 6.45 -16.38 -16.25
N PRO A 363 7.75 -16.55 -15.94
CA PRO A 363 8.22 -17.61 -15.05
C PRO A 363 7.49 -17.58 -13.70
N PRO A 364 7.21 -18.75 -13.10
CA PRO A 364 6.68 -18.78 -11.74
C PRO A 364 7.66 -18.08 -10.82
N PHE A 365 7.18 -17.08 -10.10
CA PHE A 365 7.96 -16.39 -9.07
C PHE A 365 7.68 -17.00 -7.70
N PHE A 366 8.65 -16.89 -6.79
CA PHE A 366 8.48 -17.39 -5.43
C PHE A 366 7.43 -16.56 -4.67
N PRO A 367 6.62 -17.19 -3.80
CA PRO A 367 5.71 -16.46 -2.94
C PRO A 367 6.46 -15.38 -2.12
N GLY A 368 5.98 -14.14 -2.15
CA GLY A 368 6.55 -13.01 -1.41
C GLY A 368 7.61 -12.18 -2.13
N VAL A 369 7.89 -12.42 -3.41
CA VAL A 369 8.75 -11.53 -4.20
C VAL A 369 8.17 -10.12 -4.26
N LYS A 370 9.01 -9.09 -4.27
CA LYS A 370 8.57 -7.68 -4.24
C LYS A 370 8.18 -7.12 -5.61
N SER A 371 8.58 -7.78 -6.68
CA SER A 371 8.27 -7.39 -8.06
C SER A 371 8.28 -8.61 -8.97
N ALA A 372 7.42 -8.61 -9.98
CA ALA A 372 7.37 -9.65 -11.00
C ALA A 372 7.01 -9.07 -12.37
N TYR A 373 7.74 -9.54 -13.39
CA TYR A 373 7.42 -9.26 -14.78
C TYR A 373 6.35 -10.23 -15.27
N LEU A 374 5.27 -9.69 -15.82
CA LEU A 374 4.09 -10.41 -16.30
C LEU A 374 4.07 -10.36 -17.82
N LEU A 375 3.92 -11.52 -18.47
CA LEU A 375 3.90 -11.64 -19.93
C LEU A 375 2.77 -12.58 -20.35
N THR A 376 1.87 -12.12 -21.22
CA THR A 376 0.82 -12.98 -21.78
C THR A 376 1.42 -13.99 -22.75
N PRO A 377 0.76 -15.14 -23.00
CA PRO A 377 0.94 -15.86 -24.26
C PRO A 377 0.66 -14.93 -25.46
N LYS A 378 1.00 -15.36 -26.68
CA LYS A 378 0.56 -14.66 -27.89
C LYS A 378 -0.97 -14.73 -27.98
N VAL A 379 -1.61 -13.59 -28.19
CA VAL A 379 -3.06 -13.44 -28.25
C VAL A 379 -3.46 -12.85 -29.58
N ASP A 380 -4.42 -13.50 -30.23
CA ASP A 380 -5.11 -13.01 -31.41
C ASP A 380 -6.31 -12.12 -31.02
N PHE A 381 -6.30 -10.87 -31.49
CA PHE A 381 -7.36 -9.88 -31.28
C PHE A 381 -8.43 -9.84 -32.39
N CYS A 382 -8.37 -10.78 -33.33
CA CYS A 382 -9.33 -11.12 -34.39
C CYS A 382 -9.50 -10.15 -35.55
N ASP A 383 -8.96 -8.95 -35.42
CA ASP A 383 -8.88 -7.97 -36.49
C ASP A 383 -7.74 -7.00 -36.26
N SER A 384 -7.29 -6.42 -37.37
CA SER A 384 -6.27 -5.38 -37.41
C SER A 384 -6.87 -3.98 -37.27
N ASN A 385 -8.13 -3.86 -36.79
CA ASN A 385 -8.74 -2.56 -36.56
C ASN A 385 -8.20 -1.96 -35.25
N TRP A 386 -6.93 -1.55 -35.31
CA TRP A 386 -6.20 -0.94 -34.20
C TRP A 386 -6.65 0.47 -33.86
N LYS A 387 -7.71 0.97 -34.51
CA LYS A 387 -8.48 2.16 -34.10
C LYS A 387 -9.28 1.93 -32.83
N ILE A 388 -9.76 0.71 -32.65
CA ILE A 388 -10.45 0.32 -31.42
C ILE A 388 -9.40 -0.23 -30.49
N CYS A 389 -9.18 0.51 -29.39
CA CYS A 389 -8.34 0.08 -28.28
C CYS A 389 -8.66 -1.36 -27.90
N LYS A 390 -7.65 -2.24 -28.03
CA LYS A 390 -7.73 -3.61 -27.51
C LYS A 390 -7.23 -3.60 -26.08
N ILE A 391 -8.03 -4.05 -25.13
CA ILE A 391 -7.67 -3.94 -23.72
C ILE A 391 -7.21 -5.29 -23.20
N VAL A 392 -6.02 -5.34 -22.59
CA VAL A 392 -5.55 -6.47 -21.78
C VAL A 392 -5.62 -6.08 -20.31
N ARG A 393 -6.20 -6.95 -19.49
CA ARG A 393 -6.27 -6.81 -18.04
C ARG A 393 -5.38 -7.84 -17.37
N PHE A 394 -4.39 -7.36 -16.63
CA PHE A 394 -3.57 -8.18 -15.73
C PHE A 394 -4.20 -8.22 -14.34
N TYR A 395 -3.96 -9.32 -13.62
CA TYR A 395 -4.35 -9.48 -12.22
C TYR A 395 -3.12 -9.72 -11.36
N ALA A 396 -3.09 -9.08 -10.20
CA ALA A 396 -2.09 -9.32 -9.16
C ALA A 396 -2.77 -9.47 -7.79
N GLU A 397 -2.27 -10.41 -7.00
CA GLU A 397 -2.63 -10.66 -5.61
C GLU A 397 -1.35 -10.67 -4.76
N ASP A 398 -1.38 -10.10 -3.57
CA ASP A 398 -0.28 -10.14 -2.62
C ASP A 398 -0.37 -11.35 -1.66
N MET A 399 0.60 -11.50 -0.77
CA MET A 399 0.64 -12.58 0.21
C MET A 399 -0.39 -12.40 1.35
N ALA A 400 -0.95 -11.21 1.54
CA ALA A 400 -2.05 -10.95 2.46
C ALA A 400 -3.44 -11.21 1.85
N GLY A 401 -3.51 -11.45 0.54
CA GLY A 401 -4.73 -11.71 -0.21
C GLY A 401 -5.43 -10.44 -0.72
N ASN A 402 -4.81 -9.26 -0.61
CA ASN A 402 -5.31 -8.09 -1.34
C ASN A 402 -4.96 -8.24 -2.82
N PHE A 403 -5.81 -7.68 -3.69
CA PHE A 403 -5.64 -7.83 -5.12
C PHE A 403 -5.97 -6.53 -5.86
N ASN A 404 -5.41 -6.43 -7.06
CA ASN A 404 -5.68 -5.33 -7.98
C ASN A 404 -5.57 -5.84 -9.42
N SER A 405 -6.10 -5.05 -10.35
CA SER A 405 -5.98 -5.31 -11.78
C SER A 405 -5.49 -4.09 -12.54
N LYS A 406 -4.74 -4.32 -13.62
CA LYS A 406 -4.26 -3.27 -14.51
C LYS A 406 -4.77 -3.49 -15.92
N ASP A 407 -5.50 -2.50 -16.42
CA ASP A 407 -5.94 -2.45 -17.80
C ASP A 407 -4.91 -1.71 -18.65
N MET A 408 -4.59 -2.30 -19.80
CA MET A 408 -3.67 -1.78 -20.78
C MET A 408 -4.37 -1.70 -22.13
N CYS A 409 -4.45 -0.48 -22.64
CA CYS A 409 -4.90 -0.21 -23.99
C CYS A 409 -3.77 -0.47 -24.99
N ILE A 410 -4.01 -1.31 -25.98
CA ILE A 410 -3.07 -1.56 -27.07
C ILE A 410 -3.57 -0.84 -28.33
N ASN A 411 -2.77 0.13 -28.79
CA ASN A 411 -3.02 0.94 -29.98
C ASN A 411 -1.91 0.73 -31.02
N GLY A 412 -2.27 0.77 -32.30
CA GLY A 412 -1.31 0.71 -33.40
C GLY A 412 -0.51 2.01 -33.56
N PRO A 413 0.63 1.99 -34.25
CA PRO A 413 1.37 3.22 -34.58
C PRO A 413 0.58 4.10 -35.54
N TRP A 414 0.70 5.42 -35.36
CA TRP A 414 0.09 6.46 -36.20
C TRP A 414 1.12 7.56 -36.48
N ILE A 415 0.87 8.35 -37.53
CA ILE A 415 1.74 9.46 -37.94
C ILE A 415 1.06 10.80 -37.70
N ARG A 416 1.86 11.83 -37.43
CA ARG A 416 1.41 13.22 -37.32
C ARG A 416 2.11 14.08 -38.37
N ILE A 417 1.38 15.01 -38.98
CA ILE A 417 1.87 15.97 -39.98
C ILE A 417 1.46 17.37 -39.51
N THR A 418 2.44 18.23 -39.22
CA THR A 418 2.19 19.57 -38.69
C THR A 418 2.99 20.65 -39.41
N GLY A 419 2.60 21.91 -39.24
CA GLY A 419 3.28 23.06 -39.82
C GLY A 419 2.76 23.45 -41.21
N LYS A 420 1.58 22.98 -41.62
CA LYS A 420 0.97 23.22 -42.94
C LYS A 420 1.83 22.69 -44.10
N GLY A 421 2.53 21.60 -43.83
CA GLY A 421 3.49 20.96 -44.73
C GLY A 421 2.89 20.19 -45.88
N ILE A 422 3.78 19.60 -46.69
CA ILE A 422 3.43 18.68 -47.76
C ILE A 422 4.13 17.35 -47.51
N VAL A 423 3.35 16.27 -47.42
CA VAL A 423 3.82 14.89 -47.55
C VAL A 423 3.18 14.33 -48.80
N ARG A 424 4.00 13.79 -49.71
CA ARG A 424 3.52 13.22 -50.96
C ARG A 424 4.00 11.79 -51.17
N ALA A 425 3.07 10.89 -51.41
CA ALA A 425 3.36 9.53 -51.87
C ALA A 425 2.85 9.33 -53.31
N ASN A 426 3.64 8.69 -54.16
CA ASN A 426 3.20 8.33 -55.51
C ASN A 426 2.32 7.06 -55.52
N ASN A 427 2.28 6.30 -54.42
CA ASN A 427 1.39 5.16 -54.23
C ASN A 427 0.48 5.38 -53.00
N ASP A 428 0.54 4.52 -51.98
CA ASP A 428 -0.29 4.58 -50.78
C ASP A 428 0.52 5.09 -49.55
N ILE A 429 -0.19 5.67 -48.58
CA ILE A 429 0.31 5.93 -47.22
C ILE A 429 -0.45 4.96 -46.29
N ASP A 430 0.20 3.89 -45.83
CA ASP A 430 -0.42 2.88 -44.98
C ASP A 430 -0.22 3.22 -43.49
N MET A 431 -1.31 3.54 -42.80
CA MET A 431 -1.33 3.81 -41.36
C MET A 431 -2.03 2.66 -40.65
N ILE A 432 -1.40 2.15 -39.59
CA ILE A 432 -1.91 1.00 -38.83
C ILE A 432 -2.99 1.43 -37.81
N ALA A 433 -3.00 2.68 -37.34
CA ALA A 433 -4.01 3.22 -36.42
C ALA A 433 -4.35 4.70 -36.65
N GLU A 434 -5.48 5.15 -36.10
CA GLU A 434 -5.93 6.54 -36.07
C GLU A 434 -5.35 7.28 -34.85
N ALA A 435 -5.10 8.58 -35.02
CA ALA A 435 -4.54 9.43 -33.98
C ALA A 435 -5.54 9.73 -32.85
N TYR A 436 -5.03 10.05 -31.66
CA TYR A 436 -5.86 10.49 -30.52
C TYR A 436 -6.57 11.84 -30.74
N GLY A 437 -6.09 12.65 -31.68
CA GLY A 437 -6.66 13.94 -32.05
C GLY A 437 -6.32 14.30 -33.50
N ASP A 438 -6.44 15.58 -33.87
CA ASP A 438 -6.06 16.04 -35.21
C ASP A 438 -4.60 15.73 -35.50
N ASN A 439 -4.35 15.04 -36.61
CA ASN A 439 -3.01 14.58 -36.99
C ASN A 439 -2.49 15.18 -38.29
N SER A 440 -3.27 16.05 -38.95
CA SER A 440 -2.79 16.88 -40.04
C SER A 440 -3.29 18.32 -39.93
N ASP A 441 -2.41 19.30 -40.16
CA ASP A 441 -2.79 20.68 -40.48
C ASP A 441 -2.30 21.12 -41.88
N GLY A 442 -1.85 20.14 -42.69
CA GLY A 442 -1.17 20.34 -43.96
C GLY A 442 -1.77 19.57 -45.13
N MET A 443 -1.12 19.68 -46.28
CA MET A 443 -1.53 19.04 -47.53
C MET A 443 -0.91 17.65 -47.63
N ILE A 444 -1.74 16.65 -47.90
CA ILE A 444 -1.32 15.27 -48.17
C ILE A 444 -1.69 14.97 -49.62
N GLU A 445 -0.71 14.63 -50.44
CA GLU A 445 -0.90 14.30 -51.85
C GLU A 445 -0.61 12.80 -52.06
N ILE A 446 -1.61 12.05 -52.52
CA ILE A 446 -1.44 10.65 -52.93
C ILE A 446 -1.95 10.46 -54.34
N SER A 447 -1.29 9.60 -55.13
CA SER A 447 -1.70 9.36 -56.53
C SER A 447 -2.76 8.25 -56.67
N ARG A 448 -3.17 7.60 -55.57
CA ARG A 448 -4.24 6.59 -55.50
C ARG A 448 -5.35 6.96 -54.50
N SER A 449 -6.39 6.12 -54.39
CA SER A 449 -7.74 6.54 -53.97
C SER A 449 -8.08 6.46 -52.47
N THR A 450 -7.15 6.16 -51.56
CA THR A 450 -7.50 6.06 -50.13
C THR A 450 -6.45 6.71 -49.21
N ILE A 451 -6.79 7.88 -48.68
CA ILE A 451 -6.19 8.44 -47.46
C ILE A 451 -7.08 7.97 -46.30
N ASN A 452 -6.61 7.04 -45.49
CA ASN A 452 -7.32 6.58 -44.28
C ASN A 452 -6.72 7.23 -43.03
N PHE A 453 -7.57 7.54 -42.05
CA PHE A 453 -7.18 7.93 -40.68
C PHE A 453 -6.42 9.26 -40.54
N PHE A 454 -6.83 10.25 -41.34
CA PHE A 454 -6.44 11.63 -41.15
C PHE A 454 -7.62 12.49 -40.65
N SER A 455 -7.35 13.23 -39.59
CA SER A 455 -8.20 14.26 -39.00
C SER A 455 -7.43 15.58 -39.01
N THR A 456 -8.13 16.69 -39.25
CA THR A 456 -7.51 18.00 -39.34
C THR A 456 -8.30 19.04 -38.57
N SER A 457 -7.56 19.97 -37.96
CA SER A 457 -8.10 21.14 -37.27
C SER A 457 -8.61 22.23 -38.24
N SER A 458 -8.53 21.98 -39.55
CA SER A 458 -8.94 22.89 -40.64
C SER A 458 -9.84 22.20 -41.65
N ASP A 459 -10.56 22.95 -42.49
CA ASP A 459 -11.45 22.36 -43.50
C ASP A 459 -10.66 21.49 -44.50
N LEU A 460 -11.00 20.21 -44.59
CA LEU A 460 -10.39 19.27 -45.53
C LEU A 460 -10.93 19.51 -46.94
N VAL A 461 -10.05 19.78 -47.90
CA VAL A 461 -10.38 19.84 -49.32
C VAL A 461 -9.70 18.69 -50.05
N THR A 462 -10.48 17.69 -50.46
CA THR A 462 -9.98 16.57 -51.26
C THR A 462 -10.12 16.90 -52.74
N ILE A 463 -8.99 17.00 -53.45
CA ILE A 463 -8.95 17.23 -54.89
C ILE A 463 -8.28 16.06 -55.59
N ASN A 464 -8.87 15.61 -56.69
CA ASN A 464 -8.23 14.61 -57.55
C ASN A 464 -7.30 15.34 -58.51
N THR A 465 -6.01 15.38 -58.19
CA THR A 465 -4.98 15.98 -59.04
C THR A 465 -4.30 14.89 -59.88
N PRO A 466 -4.17 15.07 -61.21
CA PRO A 466 -3.38 14.14 -62.01
C PRO A 466 -1.94 14.12 -61.50
N PRO A 467 -1.24 12.97 -61.58
CA PRO A 467 0.14 12.86 -61.14
C PRO A 467 0.98 13.99 -61.76
N PRO A 468 1.65 14.83 -60.94
CA PRO A 468 2.52 15.87 -61.47
C PRO A 468 3.57 15.28 -62.41
N PRO A 469 3.94 15.99 -63.50
CA PRO A 469 4.90 15.48 -64.49
C PRO A 469 6.21 15.07 -63.80
N ASP A 470 6.52 13.77 -63.81
CA ASP A 470 7.55 13.08 -63.02
C ASP A 470 8.73 14.00 -62.64
N TYR A 471 8.67 14.54 -61.42
CA TYR A 471 9.75 15.28 -60.78
C TYR A 471 10.68 14.27 -60.11
N ASN A 472 11.47 13.59 -60.93
CA ASN A 472 12.43 12.59 -60.50
C ASN A 472 13.84 13.18 -60.32
N TYR A 473 14.76 12.38 -59.77
CA TYR A 473 16.16 12.75 -59.56
C TYR A 473 16.77 13.43 -60.79
N SER A 474 16.62 12.83 -61.98
CA SER A 474 17.20 13.34 -63.23
C SER A 474 16.71 14.75 -63.53
N LYS A 475 15.42 15.00 -63.40
CA LYS A 475 14.83 16.31 -63.69
C LYS A 475 15.30 17.38 -62.71
N PHE A 476 15.37 17.07 -61.41
CA PHE A 476 15.93 18.00 -60.44
C PHE A 476 17.43 18.25 -60.66
N PHE A 477 18.16 17.22 -61.07
CA PHE A 477 19.59 17.33 -61.38
C PHE A 477 19.82 18.30 -62.55
N ASP A 478 19.00 18.20 -63.60
CA ASP A 478 19.07 19.08 -64.77
C ASP A 478 18.63 20.52 -64.46
N LEU A 479 17.66 20.72 -63.54
CA LEU A 479 17.17 22.03 -63.12
C LEU A 479 18.13 22.77 -62.18
N ALA A 480 18.89 22.04 -61.36
CA ALA A 480 19.80 22.64 -60.40
C ALA A 480 20.95 23.40 -61.10
N PRO A 481 21.51 24.46 -60.49
CA PRO A 481 22.64 25.22 -61.03
C PRO A 481 23.79 24.32 -61.53
N ASN A 482 24.49 24.76 -62.58
CA ASN A 482 25.54 23.97 -63.24
C ASN A 482 26.79 23.74 -62.36
N ASP A 483 27.00 24.55 -61.31
CA ASP A 483 28.08 24.45 -60.35
C ASP A 483 27.81 23.38 -59.28
N LYS A 484 27.84 22.11 -59.71
CA LYS A 484 27.67 20.95 -58.83
C LYS A 484 29.03 20.41 -58.37
N THR A 485 29.22 20.28 -57.06
CA THR A 485 30.49 19.83 -56.45
C THR A 485 30.39 18.40 -55.96
N VAL A 486 31.28 17.51 -56.41
CA VAL A 486 31.32 16.13 -55.89
C VAL A 486 31.77 16.12 -54.42
N ILE A 487 31.07 15.38 -53.57
CA ILE A 487 31.46 15.17 -52.17
C ILE A 487 32.71 14.29 -52.13
N THR A 488 33.86 14.92 -51.88
CA THR A 488 35.15 14.24 -51.69
C THR A 488 35.45 14.01 -50.21
N GLY A 489 35.87 12.80 -49.85
CA GLY A 489 36.19 12.43 -48.46
C GLY A 489 35.01 11.95 -47.60
N GLY A 490 33.86 11.69 -48.22
CA GLY A 490 32.71 11.02 -47.59
C GLY A 490 31.87 11.87 -46.62
N SER A 491 32.31 13.08 -46.25
CA SER A 491 31.61 13.95 -45.30
C SER A 491 30.80 15.06 -45.99
N LEU A 492 29.61 15.36 -45.47
CA LEU A 492 28.79 16.51 -45.86
C LEU A 492 29.56 17.82 -45.70
N ARG A 493 29.07 18.88 -46.34
CA ARG A 493 29.67 20.23 -46.28
C ARG A 493 28.82 21.16 -45.42
N THR A 494 29.47 22.18 -44.85
CA THR A 494 28.83 23.29 -44.12
C THR A 494 28.93 24.61 -44.90
N ASN A 495 29.00 24.53 -46.22
CA ASN A 495 29.02 25.67 -47.14
C ASN A 495 27.81 25.57 -48.06
N SER A 496 27.18 26.69 -48.37
CA SER A 496 26.06 26.71 -49.32
C SER A 496 26.51 26.25 -50.70
N GLY A 497 25.67 25.48 -51.39
CA GLY A 497 25.98 24.98 -52.73
C GLY A 497 25.22 23.72 -53.12
N THR A 498 25.49 23.25 -54.34
CA THR A 498 24.94 21.99 -54.86
C THR A 498 26.03 20.92 -54.83
N TYR A 499 25.73 19.77 -54.23
CA TYR A 499 26.67 18.68 -54.04
C TYR A 499 26.19 17.37 -54.66
N ILE A 500 27.11 16.50 -55.06
CA ILE A 500 26.82 15.18 -55.64
C ILE A 500 27.56 14.08 -54.87
N SER A 501 26.87 13.00 -54.54
CA SER A 501 27.43 11.72 -54.13
C SER A 501 27.09 10.65 -55.17
N ASN A 502 28.11 10.02 -55.76
CA ASN A 502 27.92 8.92 -56.69
C ASN A 502 27.80 7.61 -55.89
N GLY A 503 26.70 6.89 -56.05
CA GLY A 503 26.40 5.69 -55.28
C GLY A 503 25.72 5.97 -53.94
N ASN A 504 25.55 4.90 -53.15
CA ASN A 504 24.90 4.96 -51.84
C ASN A 504 25.65 5.90 -50.88
N TYR A 505 24.89 6.66 -50.08
CA TYR A 505 25.43 7.56 -49.07
C TYR A 505 24.84 7.23 -47.70
N GLU A 506 25.69 7.22 -46.66
CA GLU A 506 25.25 6.96 -45.29
C GLU A 506 25.56 8.14 -44.37
N ILE A 507 24.54 8.65 -43.69
CA ILE A 507 24.66 9.65 -42.64
C ILE A 507 25.02 8.96 -41.32
N LEU A 508 26.25 9.19 -40.90
CA LEU A 508 26.94 8.69 -39.71
C LEU A 508 27.58 9.89 -38.98
N ASN A 509 28.05 9.66 -37.75
CA ASN A 509 28.80 10.66 -36.99
C ASN A 509 30.07 11.17 -37.72
N ASN A 510 30.72 10.34 -38.53
CA ASN A 510 31.93 10.72 -39.27
C ASN A 510 31.66 11.28 -40.67
N THR A 511 30.46 11.07 -41.22
CA THR A 511 30.04 11.67 -42.51
C THR A 511 29.25 12.96 -42.33
N THR A 512 28.91 13.33 -41.08
CA THR A 512 28.28 14.60 -40.75
C THR A 512 29.25 15.49 -39.96
N PRO A 513 29.56 16.71 -40.44
CA PRO A 513 30.39 17.64 -39.68
C PRO A 513 29.82 17.93 -38.28
N SER A 514 30.67 17.99 -37.25
CA SER A 514 30.22 18.21 -35.86
C SER A 514 29.49 19.53 -35.65
N ASN A 515 29.74 20.52 -36.50
CA ASN A 515 29.13 21.85 -36.49
C ASN A 515 27.92 21.98 -37.43
N TYR A 516 27.53 20.93 -38.16
CA TYR A 516 26.48 20.96 -39.19
C TYR A 516 25.12 21.50 -38.68
N GLY A 517 24.74 21.18 -37.44
CA GLY A 517 23.51 21.69 -36.82
C GLY A 517 23.59 23.14 -36.31
N THR A 518 24.78 23.74 -36.32
CA THR A 518 25.03 25.08 -35.75
C THR A 518 25.46 26.12 -36.78
N THR A 519 26.09 25.69 -37.88
CA THR A 519 26.52 26.57 -38.97
C THR A 519 25.38 26.97 -39.88
N THR A 520 25.45 28.19 -40.40
CA THR A 520 24.52 28.75 -41.41
C THR A 520 24.96 28.36 -42.81
N PHE A 521 24.14 27.61 -43.54
CA PHE A 521 24.36 27.24 -44.96
C PHE A 521 23.04 26.80 -45.59
N ASP A 522 22.97 26.88 -46.92
CA ASP A 522 21.82 26.38 -47.70
C ASP A 522 22.35 25.47 -48.82
N GLN A 523 21.99 24.17 -48.80
CA GLN A 523 22.55 23.21 -49.75
C GLN A 523 21.53 22.23 -50.35
N VAL A 524 21.83 21.78 -51.56
CA VAL A 524 21.15 20.65 -52.21
C VAL A 524 22.17 19.54 -52.44
N VAL A 525 21.83 18.32 -52.03
CA VAL A 525 22.69 17.14 -52.13
C VAL A 525 22.01 16.09 -52.99
N PHE A 526 22.59 15.80 -54.15
CA PHE A 526 22.18 14.74 -55.05
C PHE A 526 22.87 13.44 -54.68
N ILE A 527 22.10 12.39 -54.40
CA ILE A 527 22.58 11.04 -54.13
C ILE A 527 22.16 10.13 -55.28
N ASP A 528 23.12 9.69 -56.10
CA ASP A 528 22.88 8.72 -57.16
C ASP A 528 22.95 7.28 -56.61
N GLY A 529 21.98 6.92 -55.76
CA GLY A 529 21.89 5.65 -55.06
C GLY A 529 20.94 5.73 -53.87
N ASN A 530 21.09 4.83 -52.90
CA ASN A 530 20.30 4.84 -51.66
C ASN A 530 20.89 5.81 -50.62
N LEU A 531 20.02 6.51 -49.89
CA LEU A 531 20.40 7.30 -48.72
C LEU A 531 20.06 6.53 -47.45
N ARG A 532 21.08 6.17 -46.66
CA ARG A 532 20.88 5.57 -45.34
C ARG A 532 21.15 6.60 -44.24
N ILE A 533 20.25 6.70 -43.27
CA ILE A 533 20.38 7.60 -42.12
C ILE A 533 20.53 6.74 -40.86
N SER A 534 21.78 6.66 -40.40
CA SER A 534 22.18 5.82 -39.27
C SER A 534 22.38 6.63 -37.99
N ASN A 535 22.48 7.96 -38.09
CA ASN A 535 22.62 8.91 -36.99
C ASN A 535 21.68 10.10 -37.19
N ASN A 536 21.27 10.72 -36.09
CA ASN A 536 20.47 11.93 -36.12
C ASN A 536 21.17 13.02 -36.95
N ILE A 537 20.38 13.72 -37.77
CA ILE A 537 20.85 14.85 -38.56
C ILE A 537 19.91 16.02 -38.36
N GLN A 538 20.46 17.22 -38.23
CA GLN A 538 19.67 18.44 -38.13
C GLN A 538 20.46 19.62 -38.69
N THR A 539 19.75 20.55 -39.30
CA THR A 539 20.28 21.86 -39.72
C THR A 539 19.98 22.93 -38.67
N SER A 540 20.75 24.02 -38.66
CA SER A 540 20.43 25.20 -37.85
C SER A 540 19.08 25.81 -38.25
N ASN A 541 18.48 26.65 -37.39
CA ASN A 541 17.26 27.38 -37.76
C ASN A 541 17.47 28.35 -38.94
N ALA A 542 18.72 28.75 -39.18
CA ALA A 542 19.12 29.62 -40.29
C ALA A 542 19.64 28.84 -41.51
N SER A 543 19.54 27.51 -41.53
CA SER A 543 20.06 26.65 -42.61
C SER A 543 18.96 25.79 -43.20
N ALA A 544 19.12 25.41 -44.47
CA ALA A 544 18.30 24.39 -45.11
C ALA A 544 19.19 23.40 -45.89
N ALA A 545 18.87 22.12 -45.79
CA ALA A 545 19.49 21.09 -46.61
C ALA A 545 18.41 20.21 -47.24
N LEU A 546 18.50 20.01 -48.55
CA LEU A 546 17.63 19.13 -49.32
C LEU A 546 18.44 18.00 -49.95
N PHE A 547 18.00 16.78 -49.74
CA PHE A 547 18.57 15.59 -50.35
C PHE A 547 17.66 15.11 -51.46
N ILE A 548 18.21 14.88 -52.64
CA ILE A 548 17.50 14.36 -53.81
C ILE A 548 18.14 13.03 -54.16
N VAL A 549 17.37 11.95 -54.09
CA VAL A 549 17.87 10.57 -54.00
C VAL A 549 17.29 9.75 -55.16
N SER A 550 18.13 9.13 -55.98
CA SER A 550 17.66 8.29 -57.10
C SER A 550 17.16 6.90 -56.66
N GLY A 551 17.51 6.47 -55.44
CA GLY A 551 17.09 5.21 -54.84
C GLY A 551 16.24 5.36 -53.57
N ASN A 552 16.36 4.37 -52.68
CA ASN A 552 15.60 4.30 -51.42
C ASN A 552 16.20 5.19 -50.32
N VAL A 553 15.36 5.57 -49.36
CA VAL A 553 15.75 6.22 -48.10
C VAL A 553 15.55 5.25 -46.95
N GLU A 554 16.61 4.94 -46.21
CA GLU A 554 16.62 3.95 -45.14
C GLU A 554 17.01 4.61 -43.80
N ILE A 555 16.03 4.85 -42.91
CA ILE A 555 16.27 5.43 -41.59
C ILE A 555 16.36 4.31 -40.54
N ALA A 556 17.45 4.28 -39.78
CA ALA A 556 17.64 3.29 -38.71
C ALA A 556 16.71 3.56 -37.52
N LYS A 557 16.25 2.50 -36.84
CA LYS A 557 15.34 2.53 -35.67
C LYS A 557 15.85 3.40 -34.52
N ARG A 558 17.18 3.55 -34.41
CA ARG A 558 17.86 4.34 -33.38
C ARG A 558 17.86 5.85 -33.64
N VAL A 559 17.59 6.26 -34.88
CA VAL A 559 17.48 7.68 -35.23
C VAL A 559 16.16 8.18 -34.66
N ASP A 560 16.17 9.26 -33.90
CA ASP A 560 14.95 9.90 -33.39
C ASP A 560 14.72 11.27 -34.03
N LYS A 561 15.68 11.78 -34.82
CA LYS A 561 15.57 13.08 -35.48
C LYS A 561 16.23 13.18 -36.86
N VAL A 562 15.47 13.68 -37.83
CA VAL A 562 15.91 14.02 -39.18
C VAL A 562 15.41 15.43 -39.52
N GLY A 563 16.32 16.40 -39.53
CA GLY A 563 16.05 17.81 -39.81
C GLY A 563 16.68 18.28 -41.11
N ILE A 564 16.29 17.59 -42.19
CA ILE A 564 16.64 17.86 -43.59
C ILE A 564 15.40 17.54 -44.45
N ALA A 565 15.26 18.20 -45.60
CA ALA A 565 14.24 17.84 -46.58
C ALA A 565 14.74 16.71 -47.50
N ILE A 566 13.84 15.85 -47.96
CA ILE A 566 14.21 14.68 -48.78
C ILE A 566 13.20 14.50 -49.93
N ILE A 567 13.72 14.29 -51.13
CA ILE A 567 12.99 13.82 -52.30
C ILE A 567 13.66 12.52 -52.75
N ALA A 568 12.89 11.45 -52.89
CA ALA A 568 13.38 10.16 -53.32
C ALA A 568 12.56 9.62 -54.48
N ASP A 569 13.24 9.06 -55.48
CA ASP A 569 12.61 8.30 -56.56
C ASP A 569 12.19 6.90 -56.06
N GLY A 570 12.84 6.37 -55.02
CA GLY A 570 12.52 5.10 -54.38
C GLY A 570 11.66 5.22 -53.13
N ASP A 571 11.64 4.16 -52.32
CA ASP A 571 10.79 4.04 -51.12
C ASP A 571 11.49 4.61 -49.87
N PHE A 572 10.69 5.00 -48.87
CA PHE A 572 11.13 5.63 -47.63
C PHE A 572 10.82 4.76 -46.40
N TYR A 573 11.84 4.26 -45.72
CA TYR A 573 11.73 3.36 -44.57
C TYR A 573 12.12 4.07 -43.27
N THR A 574 11.24 4.12 -42.26
CA THR A 574 11.50 4.87 -40.99
C THR A 574 12.20 4.06 -39.90
N ALA A 575 12.27 2.74 -40.06
CA ALA A 575 12.99 1.82 -39.18
C ALA A 575 13.37 0.56 -39.97
N TYR A 576 14.29 0.68 -40.93
CA TYR A 576 14.60 -0.43 -41.85
C TYR A 576 15.26 -1.65 -41.15
N ASP A 577 15.94 -1.41 -40.02
CA ASP A 577 16.71 -2.38 -39.22
C ASP A 577 16.01 -2.80 -37.92
N ILE A 578 14.71 -2.51 -37.80
CA ILE A 578 13.92 -2.98 -36.65
C ILE A 578 13.65 -4.47 -36.79
N ASN A 579 14.04 -5.21 -35.76
CA ASN A 579 13.70 -6.60 -35.62
C ASN A 579 12.42 -6.72 -34.78
N GLU A 580 11.79 -7.87 -34.88
CA GLU A 580 10.69 -8.24 -34.00
C GLU A 580 11.10 -8.19 -32.51
N GLY A 581 10.18 -7.81 -31.63
CA GLY A 581 10.45 -7.68 -30.20
C GLY A 581 11.06 -6.34 -29.79
N GLU A 582 11.62 -5.60 -30.74
CA GLU A 582 12.28 -4.34 -30.44
C GLU A 582 11.30 -3.16 -30.38
N ALA A 583 11.66 -2.17 -29.57
CA ALA A 583 11.02 -0.87 -29.52
C ALA A 583 11.82 0.14 -30.34
N SER A 584 11.14 1.15 -30.85
CA SER A 584 11.75 2.37 -31.40
C SER A 584 11.21 3.59 -30.65
N LYS A 585 11.86 4.74 -30.83
CA LYS A 585 11.33 6.03 -30.37
C LYS A 585 10.54 6.70 -31.48
N THR A 586 9.80 7.76 -31.17
CA THR A 586 9.22 8.64 -32.19
C THR A 586 10.31 9.17 -33.11
N LEU A 587 10.07 9.14 -34.42
CA LEU A 587 10.91 9.79 -35.41
C LEU A 587 10.41 11.20 -35.68
N VAL A 588 11.19 12.21 -35.34
CA VAL A 588 10.86 13.61 -35.67
C VAL A 588 11.52 14.00 -36.99
N LEU A 589 10.69 14.36 -37.97
CA LEU A 589 11.05 14.67 -39.35
C LEU A 589 10.79 16.16 -39.64
N ASN A 590 11.80 17.02 -39.47
CA ASN A 590 11.71 18.45 -39.73
C ASN A 590 12.06 18.78 -41.19
N GLY A 591 11.06 18.94 -42.07
CA GLY A 591 11.27 19.16 -43.50
C GLY A 591 10.04 18.95 -44.36
N PHE A 592 10.25 18.79 -45.66
CA PHE A 592 9.27 18.21 -46.59
C PHE A 592 9.84 16.91 -47.15
N TYR A 593 8.95 15.95 -47.42
CA TYR A 593 9.33 14.59 -47.77
C TYR A 593 8.50 14.11 -48.95
N ILE A 594 9.18 13.62 -49.99
CA ILE A 594 8.59 13.05 -51.19
C ILE A 594 9.28 11.71 -51.45
N ALA A 595 8.50 10.67 -51.69
CA ALA A 595 9.01 9.33 -52.01
C ALA A 595 8.03 8.59 -52.93
N ASN A 596 8.45 7.47 -53.50
CA ASN A 596 7.56 6.56 -54.20
C ASN A 596 6.50 5.98 -53.25
N GLU A 597 6.96 5.33 -52.18
CA GLU A 597 6.13 4.75 -51.11
C GLU A 597 6.76 5.06 -49.74
N PHE A 598 5.92 5.32 -48.72
CA PHE A 598 6.36 5.45 -47.34
C PHE A 598 6.03 4.17 -46.57
N ILE A 599 7.06 3.52 -46.02
CA ILE A 599 6.96 2.26 -45.29
C ILE A 599 7.31 2.53 -43.82
N PHE A 600 6.27 2.71 -43.02
CA PHE A 600 6.39 2.97 -41.58
C PHE A 600 6.53 1.65 -40.82
N ARG A 601 7.67 1.47 -40.13
CA ARG A 601 7.97 0.24 -39.38
C ARG A 601 8.17 0.46 -37.89
N ARG A 602 7.98 1.69 -37.40
CA ARG A 602 8.18 2.02 -35.99
C ARG A 602 7.07 1.48 -35.11
N THR A 603 7.48 1.12 -33.90
CA THR A 603 6.60 0.77 -32.78
C THR A 603 7.14 1.43 -31.53
N LEU A 604 6.30 2.20 -30.83
CA LEU A 604 6.68 2.89 -29.59
C LEU A 604 6.52 2.02 -28.33
N GLN A 605 5.98 0.81 -28.49
CA GLN A 605 5.58 -0.14 -27.44
C GLN A 605 4.57 0.42 -26.40
N GLY A 606 3.65 -0.45 -25.96
CA GLY A 606 2.69 -0.14 -24.89
C GLY A 606 1.61 0.86 -25.29
N THR A 607 1.27 1.77 -24.38
CA THR A 607 0.30 2.84 -24.61
C THR A 607 0.94 4.08 -25.23
N GLN A 608 2.23 4.07 -25.61
CA GLN A 608 2.88 5.29 -26.12
C GLN A 608 2.23 5.76 -27.43
N ASN A 609 1.81 4.83 -28.29
CA ASN A 609 1.01 5.14 -29.47
C ASN A 609 -0.39 5.72 -29.14
N ASP A 610 -0.82 5.78 -27.88
CA ASP A 610 -2.07 6.46 -27.50
C ASP A 610 -1.92 7.99 -27.54
N LYS A 611 -0.71 8.53 -27.32
CA LYS A 611 -0.48 9.99 -27.25
C LYS A 611 0.61 10.48 -28.18
N ASP A 612 1.58 9.63 -28.47
CA ASP A 612 2.75 9.96 -29.25
C ASP A 612 2.69 9.28 -30.62
N PRO A 613 2.95 10.01 -31.71
CA PRO A 613 3.04 9.43 -33.04
C PRO A 613 4.34 8.64 -33.19
N ALA A 614 4.30 7.55 -33.95
CA ALA A 614 5.49 6.78 -34.29
C ALA A 614 6.40 7.58 -35.25
N GLU A 615 5.79 8.37 -36.14
CA GLU A 615 6.43 9.32 -37.04
C GLU A 615 5.78 10.71 -36.93
N ASP A 616 6.58 11.73 -36.66
CA ASP A 616 6.14 13.12 -36.51
C ASP A 616 6.79 14.01 -37.57
N PHE A 617 6.05 14.26 -38.65
CA PHE A 617 6.43 15.16 -39.72
C PHE A 617 6.12 16.60 -39.35
N ILE A 618 7.14 17.45 -39.34
CA ILE A 618 7.04 18.86 -38.99
C ILE A 618 7.60 19.67 -40.16
N PHE A 619 6.71 20.36 -40.88
CA PHE A 619 7.15 21.24 -41.95
C PHE A 619 7.69 22.56 -41.40
N GLU A 620 8.84 22.96 -41.92
CA GLU A 620 9.44 24.25 -41.61
C GLU A 620 9.47 25.11 -42.89
N PRO A 621 8.79 26.28 -42.93
CA PRO A 621 8.78 27.17 -44.09
C PRO A 621 10.17 27.61 -44.59
N LYS A 622 11.19 27.50 -43.73
CA LYS A 622 12.59 27.81 -44.04
C LYS A 622 13.10 27.05 -45.27
N TYR A 623 12.67 25.79 -45.48
CA TYR A 623 13.15 24.99 -46.60
C TYR A 623 12.71 25.56 -47.96
N LEU A 624 11.47 26.07 -48.09
CA LEU A 624 10.99 26.69 -49.33
C LEU A 624 11.71 28.02 -49.60
N THR A 625 11.85 28.85 -48.57
CA THR A 625 12.45 30.19 -48.72
C THR A 625 13.94 30.15 -49.03
N LYS A 626 14.66 29.20 -48.42
CA LYS A 626 16.13 29.12 -48.50
C LYS A 626 16.63 28.32 -49.69
N LEU A 627 15.85 27.34 -50.16
CA LEU A 627 16.26 26.49 -51.28
C LEU A 627 15.71 26.97 -52.63
N ARG A 628 14.89 28.03 -52.64
CA ARG A 628 14.29 28.63 -53.85
C ARG A 628 15.29 28.80 -55.00
N ASP A 629 16.47 29.32 -54.69
CA ASP A 629 17.46 29.65 -55.71
C ASP A 629 18.17 28.41 -56.28
N TYR A 630 18.00 27.23 -55.66
CA TYR A 630 18.58 25.95 -56.09
C TYR A 630 17.60 25.05 -56.85
N ILE A 631 16.31 25.10 -56.51
CA ILE A 631 15.27 24.25 -57.12
C ILE A 631 14.49 24.95 -58.25
N GLY A 632 14.78 26.23 -58.49
CA GLY A 632 14.16 27.05 -59.54
C GLY A 632 12.86 27.74 -59.09
N ILE A 633 12.45 28.76 -59.85
CA ILE A 633 11.18 29.47 -59.61
C ILE A 633 10.08 28.76 -60.39
N ASN A 634 9.25 27.96 -59.71
CA ASN A 634 7.95 27.59 -60.27
C ASN A 634 7.00 28.78 -60.13
N THR A 635 6.87 29.59 -61.18
CA THR A 635 5.84 30.63 -61.23
C THR A 635 4.47 30.00 -61.45
N VAL A 636 3.56 30.16 -60.49
CA VAL A 636 2.13 29.94 -60.74
C VAL A 636 1.62 31.11 -61.58
N LYS A 637 1.27 30.85 -62.84
CA LYS A 637 0.59 31.81 -63.70
C LYS A 637 -0.91 31.55 -63.63
N TRP A 638 -1.64 32.42 -62.96
CA TRP A 638 -3.10 32.44 -63.04
C TRP A 638 -3.51 32.92 -64.43
N LEU A 639 -4.11 32.05 -65.23
CA LEU A 639 -4.77 32.43 -66.47
C LEU A 639 -6.25 32.62 -66.15
N SER A 640 -6.77 33.84 -66.26
CA SER A 640 -8.22 34.03 -66.29
C SER A 640 -8.72 33.52 -67.63
N THR A 641 -9.56 32.50 -67.63
CA THR A 641 -10.36 32.14 -68.80
C THR A 641 -11.55 33.08 -68.88
N GLU A 642 -11.73 33.77 -70.00
CA GLU A 642 -12.98 34.49 -70.35
C GLU A 642 -14.15 33.52 -70.54
#